data_AF-A0A9W8HYB2-F1
#
_entry.id   AF-A0A9W8HYB2-F1
#
_cell.length_a   1.000
_cell.length_b   1.000
_cell.length_c   1.000
_cell.angle_alpha   90.00
_cell.angle_beta   90.00
_cell.angle_gamma   90.00
#
_symmetry.space_group_name_H-M   'P 1'
#
loop_
_entity.id
_entity.type
_entity.pdbx_description
1 polymer ?
#
loop_
_entity_poly.entity_id
_entity_poly.type
_entity_poly.pdbx_seq_one_letter_code
_entity_poly.pdbx_strand_id
1 'polypeptide(L)'
;MHIFGIIGFVAATLAGVLPAHATDTESLASRATLNGEVPKIAGGEPAAKDKFDFVANLRIDSETRHTLCTGSLIGSNVVLTAGHCIVDSSSTDFYDKTSFTVKFTHKSNDANAEAYAVSKVVGHPDFDLGTLSNDVALLILEDDVPDNVASVIKIYNGDVSKDMSITAAGFGLTDPKNSSSIATELMEVDLKLGTDSYCKGIYGNYDPKYLLCSDGTIGKDTCSGDSGGPLVASADDGDNVALLGSTSFAPVTKANPEGLCAQKGSSGYYVHLSAYLPWIVKEGNLDEDKITISDLASSDEKDSDDDTSSGSAIKRSTSVSIAAFGAKQIQDIKNFLEVTRRKDATGVRVKKNGNVVKFKVRCARYLYTLTVADAQKAIKLRQSLPPGLEVKDVPKASKNRISEAADARLASASESTESDVKPEDNAPSNMESGKDDASVDKASVFKGKRKFGIMLALLLSTFLVGLDTSIISTMLPKISEKFEALSLMAWIVSSFMIGITALLPIYGKLCHIFGYREVLLAAHALFLVGSVICGASTSAGMLIAGRTIAGLGGGGMMTINYIVVGDLVPPAKSIIYMSTFSVMWAVAAVAGPLLGGVFAEKTGFEWGFYINPFVQVFTAVLILIFMRIPRPKTTIVGKLKRIDFVGIATLMAGIVMLQLGLTWGGQDFPWKSAAVIVSLILAVILLVIFVLLEWRFSIEPIMPLRIFQHRNVVLMFVAQITYGLPYYIPPFYIPVYMTIVKNATPINAGLHLISCVLTMAIATIATGMFIRATGVYKSVIVVGSAVYCIGIGLFALWGSNPSNGELIGIPIVFGVGIGMLLQSTIICAQNCARQEDVATTTSLLMSMRMVGGSVGQAVAQTILRNRISPMLDDIAAKYPKYTEVVQGIVSDQSVIWKPDVPADVRDETIDAYVKSLHMVYYVFLAFCGCTVIASVFVKNVPLRKKLDDSENK
;
A
#
# COMPACT_ATOMS: atom_id res chain seq x y z
N MET A 1 -18.30 4.29 38.67
CA MET A 1 -19.47 4.64 37.86
C MET A 1 -19.17 5.73 36.82
N HIS A 2 -18.45 6.82 37.14
CA HIS A 2 -18.14 7.90 36.19
C HIS A 2 -17.16 7.52 35.03
N ILE A 3 -16.27 6.54 35.22
CA ILE A 3 -15.33 6.10 34.17
C ILE A 3 -16.04 5.29 33.05
N PHE A 4 -17.08 4.53 33.40
CA PHE A 4 -17.92 3.82 32.42
C PHE A 4 -18.77 4.79 31.59
N GLY A 5 -19.14 5.95 32.14
CA GLY A 5 -19.88 6.99 31.43
C GLY A 5 -19.04 7.67 30.34
N ILE A 6 -17.74 7.91 30.59
CA ILE A 6 -16.85 8.59 29.64
C ILE A 6 -16.44 7.64 28.50
N ILE A 7 -16.15 6.38 28.81
CA ILE A 7 -15.83 5.35 27.79
C ILE A 7 -17.08 4.97 26.98
N GLY A 8 -18.25 4.90 27.64
CA GLY A 8 -19.54 4.71 26.99
C GLY A 8 -19.93 5.87 26.07
N PHE A 9 -19.58 7.11 26.42
CA PHE A 9 -19.86 8.30 25.59
C PHE A 9 -19.06 8.29 24.29
N VAL A 10 -17.77 7.91 24.33
CA VAL A 10 -16.91 7.81 23.13
C VAL A 10 -17.38 6.68 22.21
N ALA A 11 -17.80 5.53 22.76
CA ALA A 11 -18.37 4.43 21.99
C ALA A 11 -19.75 4.77 21.39
N ALA A 12 -20.58 5.54 22.11
CA ALA A 12 -21.90 5.99 21.65
C ALA A 12 -21.81 7.04 20.52
N THR A 13 -20.82 7.94 20.54
CA THR A 13 -20.59 8.90 19.45
C THR A 13 -20.15 8.24 18.14
N LEU A 14 -19.50 7.07 18.19
CA LEU A 14 -19.11 6.30 17.00
C LEU A 14 -20.23 5.38 16.49
N ALA A 15 -21.16 4.97 17.36
CA ALA A 15 -22.31 4.13 16.99
C ALA A 15 -23.49 4.92 16.38
N GLY A 16 -23.55 6.24 16.56
CA GLY A 16 -24.66 7.09 16.13
C GLY A 16 -24.77 7.43 14.63
N VAL A 17 -23.92 6.87 13.75
CA VAL A 17 -23.81 7.28 12.33
C VAL A 17 -24.22 6.19 11.32
N LEU A 18 -25.01 5.18 11.70
CA LEU A 18 -25.51 4.19 10.73
C LEU A 18 -27.05 4.05 10.77
N PRO A 19 -27.75 4.23 9.63
CA PRO A 19 -29.17 3.89 9.54
C PRO A 19 -29.37 2.37 9.38
N ALA A 20 -30.47 1.90 9.97
CA ALA A 20 -30.90 0.51 10.06
C ALA A 20 -31.72 0.05 8.83
N HIS A 21 -31.93 -1.28 8.77
CA HIS A 21 -32.73 -2.10 7.82
C HIS A 21 -31.93 -2.71 6.65
N ALA A 22 -32.09 -3.98 6.24
CA ALA A 22 -33.08 -5.01 6.55
C ALA A 22 -32.50 -6.44 6.41
N THR A 23 -33.31 -7.35 6.94
CA THR A 23 -33.36 -8.82 7.04
C THR A 23 -33.02 -9.69 5.82
N ASP A 24 -32.34 -10.81 6.13
CA ASP A 24 -32.49 -12.22 5.72
C ASP A 24 -32.98 -12.60 4.30
N THR A 25 -32.21 -13.47 3.61
CA THR A 25 -32.58 -14.88 3.29
C THR A 25 -31.46 -15.61 2.51
N GLU A 26 -31.12 -16.83 2.99
CA GLU A 26 -30.76 -18.12 2.31
C GLU A 26 -30.32 -18.15 0.82
N SER A 27 -29.50 -19.06 0.27
CA SER A 27 -28.94 -20.37 0.68
C SER A 27 -27.77 -20.78 -0.24
N LEU A 28 -26.87 -21.60 0.31
CA LEU A 28 -26.08 -22.69 -0.30
C LEU A 28 -26.23 -23.00 -1.80
N ALA A 29 -25.11 -23.06 -2.53
CA ALA A 29 -24.62 -24.29 -3.19
C ALA A 29 -23.23 -24.09 -3.81
N SER A 30 -22.31 -25.00 -3.48
CA SER A 30 -21.01 -25.18 -4.10
C SER A 30 -20.92 -26.64 -4.54
N ARG A 31 -20.61 -26.87 -5.84
CA ARG A 31 -19.71 -27.92 -6.41
C ARG A 31 -20.11 -28.35 -7.84
N ALA A 32 -19.11 -28.37 -8.75
CA ALA A 32 -18.84 -29.33 -9.84
C ALA A 32 -18.03 -28.63 -10.98
N THR A 33 -16.71 -28.85 -11.11
CA THR A 33 -15.96 -29.78 -12.01
C THR A 33 -15.81 -29.39 -13.48
N LEU A 34 -14.53 -29.19 -13.86
CA LEU A 34 -13.79 -29.58 -15.09
C LEU A 34 -14.47 -29.59 -16.48
N ASN A 35 -13.77 -28.90 -17.40
CA ASN A 35 -13.77 -28.99 -18.88
C ASN A 35 -15.05 -28.57 -19.62
N GLY A 36 -14.92 -27.50 -20.41
CA GLY A 36 -15.90 -27.04 -21.39
C GLY A 36 -15.75 -25.55 -21.62
N GLU A 37 -15.52 -25.15 -22.86
CA GLU A 37 -15.26 -23.79 -23.34
C GLU A 37 -16.32 -22.77 -22.85
N VAL A 38 -15.89 -21.55 -22.47
CA VAL A 38 -16.81 -20.44 -22.19
C VAL A 38 -16.18 -19.09 -22.58
N PRO A 39 -16.67 -18.43 -23.65
CA PRO A 39 -16.32 -17.03 -23.93
C PRO A 39 -17.57 -16.19 -24.28
N LYS A 40 -17.89 -15.06 -23.62
CA LYS A 40 -19.04 -14.17 -23.97
C LYS A 40 -19.03 -12.76 -23.39
N ILE A 41 -18.73 -11.66 -24.11
CA ILE A 41 -19.17 -10.27 -23.74
C ILE A 41 -20.49 -10.35 -22.98
N ALA A 42 -20.71 -9.63 -21.88
CA ALA A 42 -21.87 -9.88 -21.02
C ALA A 42 -23.19 -10.05 -21.81
N GLY A 43 -23.67 -11.29 -21.97
CA GLY A 43 -24.87 -11.65 -22.75
C GLY A 43 -24.71 -11.98 -24.25
N GLY A 44 -23.51 -11.87 -24.78
CA GLY A 44 -23.13 -12.05 -26.19
C GLY A 44 -22.76 -13.47 -26.59
N GLU A 45 -22.35 -13.65 -27.84
CA GLU A 45 -21.97 -14.93 -28.43
C GLU A 45 -20.73 -14.82 -29.33
N PRO A 46 -20.02 -15.93 -29.61
CA PRO A 46 -18.82 -15.90 -30.44
C PRO A 46 -19.15 -15.34 -31.82
N ALA A 47 -18.44 -14.28 -32.21
CA ALA A 47 -18.59 -13.70 -33.53
C ALA A 47 -18.12 -14.69 -34.60
N ALA A 48 -18.76 -14.68 -35.78
CA ALA A 48 -18.26 -15.44 -36.92
C ALA A 48 -16.86 -14.93 -37.34
N LYS A 49 -16.00 -15.85 -37.79
CA LYS A 49 -14.54 -15.67 -37.90
C LYS A 49 -14.08 -14.50 -38.79
N ASP A 50 -14.95 -14.02 -39.68
CA ASP A 50 -14.66 -12.96 -40.65
C ASP A 50 -15.68 -11.80 -40.60
N LYS A 51 -16.63 -11.82 -39.65
CA LYS A 51 -17.71 -10.81 -39.56
C LYS A 51 -17.21 -9.43 -39.10
N PHE A 52 -16.15 -9.43 -38.29
CA PHE A 52 -15.58 -8.25 -37.63
C PHE A 52 -14.05 -8.26 -37.77
N ASP A 53 -13.54 -8.60 -38.95
CA ASP A 53 -12.11 -8.66 -39.24
C ASP A 53 -11.39 -7.31 -39.08
N PHE A 54 -12.12 -6.19 -39.18
CA PHE A 54 -11.68 -4.82 -38.89
C PHE A 54 -11.44 -4.51 -37.40
N VAL A 55 -11.76 -5.43 -36.48
CA VAL A 55 -11.61 -5.22 -35.03
C VAL A 55 -10.15 -5.40 -34.60
N ALA A 56 -9.60 -4.34 -34.03
CA ALA A 56 -8.26 -4.33 -33.48
C ALA A 56 -8.29 -4.77 -32.00
N ASN A 57 -7.48 -5.76 -31.65
CA ASN A 57 -7.13 -6.07 -30.28
C ASN A 57 -5.97 -5.15 -29.86
N LEU A 58 -6.23 -4.28 -28.88
CA LEU A 58 -5.27 -3.31 -28.38
C LEU A 58 -4.75 -3.77 -27.03
N ARG A 59 -3.54 -4.31 -27.05
CA ARG A 59 -2.82 -4.60 -25.81
C ARG A 59 -1.91 -3.44 -25.47
N ILE A 60 -2.22 -2.80 -24.35
CA ILE A 60 -1.46 -1.66 -23.85
C ILE A 60 -0.57 -2.16 -22.72
N ASP A 61 0.71 -2.30 -23.01
CA ASP A 61 1.73 -2.74 -22.08
C ASP A 61 2.46 -1.49 -21.54
N SER A 62 2.19 -1.16 -20.28
CA SER A 62 2.92 -0.14 -19.52
C SER A 62 3.69 -0.79 -18.38
N GLU A 63 4.64 -0.06 -17.78
CA GLU A 63 5.43 -0.57 -16.64
C GLU A 63 4.57 -0.97 -15.42
N THR A 64 3.31 -0.49 -15.34
CA THR A 64 2.42 -0.59 -14.17
C THR A 64 1.09 -1.32 -14.44
N ARG A 65 0.69 -1.52 -15.70
CA ARG A 65 -0.62 -2.08 -16.07
C ARG A 65 -0.58 -2.75 -17.45
N HIS A 66 -1.25 -3.90 -17.56
CA HIS A 66 -1.66 -4.48 -18.84
C HIS A 66 -3.14 -4.20 -19.01
N THR A 67 -3.49 -3.27 -19.89
CA THR A 67 -4.89 -2.97 -20.21
C THR A 67 -5.21 -3.57 -21.56
N LEU A 68 -6.34 -4.27 -21.62
CA LEU A 68 -6.93 -4.70 -22.88
C LEU A 68 -7.97 -3.65 -23.28
N CYS A 69 -7.78 -3.08 -24.45
CA CYS A 69 -8.79 -2.27 -25.14
C CYS A 69 -9.04 -2.89 -26.52
N THR A 70 -10.04 -2.36 -27.20
CA THR A 70 -10.41 -2.75 -28.55
C THR A 70 -10.38 -1.50 -29.45
N GLY A 71 -10.35 -1.68 -30.77
CA GLY A 71 -10.41 -0.60 -31.75
C GLY A 71 -11.02 -1.07 -33.08
N SER A 72 -11.14 -0.15 -34.04
CA SER A 72 -11.64 -0.43 -35.38
C SER A 72 -10.74 0.18 -36.45
N LEU A 73 -10.39 -0.60 -37.47
CA LEU A 73 -9.58 -0.13 -38.60
C LEU A 73 -10.45 0.69 -39.57
N ILE A 74 -10.25 2.01 -39.61
CA ILE A 74 -11.05 2.97 -40.41
C ILE A 74 -10.28 3.53 -41.62
N GLY A 75 -9.02 3.14 -41.78
CA GLY A 75 -8.17 3.37 -42.94
C GLY A 75 -7.04 2.34 -42.94
N SER A 76 -6.30 2.18 -44.03
CA SER A 76 -5.27 1.12 -44.17
C SER A 76 -4.26 1.09 -43.03
N ASN A 77 -4.00 2.23 -42.38
CA ASN A 77 -3.10 2.35 -41.23
C ASN A 77 -3.69 3.16 -40.05
N VAL A 78 -5.02 3.32 -39.97
CA VAL A 78 -5.67 4.16 -38.94
C VAL A 78 -6.64 3.33 -38.11
N VAL A 79 -6.35 3.18 -36.82
CA VAL A 79 -7.23 2.50 -35.85
C VAL A 79 -7.89 3.52 -34.94
N LEU A 80 -9.22 3.49 -34.89
CA LEU A 80 -10.04 4.29 -33.98
C LEU A 80 -10.27 3.52 -32.66
N THR A 81 -10.15 4.20 -31.53
CA THR A 81 -10.35 3.63 -30.18
C THR A 81 -10.84 4.69 -29.19
N ALA A 82 -11.04 4.32 -27.92
CA ALA A 82 -11.46 5.23 -26.87
C ALA A 82 -10.31 6.13 -26.37
N GLY A 83 -10.61 7.36 -26.02
CA GLY A 83 -9.66 8.33 -25.47
C GLY A 83 -8.99 7.85 -24.19
N HIS A 84 -9.75 7.28 -23.26
CA HIS A 84 -9.24 6.75 -22.01
C HIS A 84 -8.31 5.54 -22.18
N CYS A 85 -8.35 4.85 -23.34
CA CYS A 85 -7.40 3.78 -23.66
C CYS A 85 -6.00 4.30 -24.00
N ILE A 86 -5.87 5.57 -24.39
CA ILE A 86 -4.58 6.15 -24.73
C ILE A 86 -3.98 7.02 -23.62
N VAL A 87 -4.73 7.30 -22.55
CA VAL A 87 -4.25 8.11 -21.43
C VAL A 87 -3.70 7.22 -20.33
N ASP A 88 -2.47 7.49 -19.91
CA ASP A 88 -2.00 6.92 -18.67
C ASP A 88 -2.72 7.63 -17.51
N SER A 89 -3.69 6.93 -16.92
CA SER A 89 -4.40 7.32 -15.69
C SER A 89 -3.46 7.78 -14.57
N SER A 90 -2.19 7.40 -14.68
CA SER A 90 -1.14 7.82 -13.81
C SER A 90 -0.65 9.25 -14.14
N SER A 91 -0.29 9.60 -15.37
CA SER A 91 0.50 10.82 -15.66
C SER A 91 -0.25 11.97 -16.34
N THR A 92 -1.55 11.84 -16.62
CA THR A 92 -2.31 12.76 -17.50
C THR A 92 -1.75 12.90 -18.92
N ASP A 93 -0.66 12.19 -19.24
CA ASP A 93 -0.03 12.13 -20.55
C ASP A 93 -0.57 10.93 -21.33
N PHE A 94 -0.50 11.01 -22.67
CA PHE A 94 -0.78 9.86 -23.52
C PHE A 94 0.33 8.80 -23.38
N TYR A 95 -0.05 7.53 -23.44
CA TYR A 95 0.90 6.41 -23.52
C TYR A 95 1.87 6.63 -24.68
N ASP A 96 3.12 6.23 -24.48
CA ASP A 96 4.10 6.23 -25.56
C ASP A 96 3.63 5.27 -26.66
N LYS A 97 3.90 5.61 -27.92
CA LYS A 97 3.53 4.77 -29.07
C LYS A 97 4.06 3.33 -28.97
N THR A 98 5.17 3.12 -28.26
CA THR A 98 5.76 1.79 -28.01
C THR A 98 4.99 0.95 -26.98
N SER A 99 4.04 1.54 -26.24
CA SER A 99 3.19 0.82 -25.29
C SER A 99 2.06 0.06 -25.95
N PHE A 100 1.76 0.33 -27.22
CA PHE A 100 0.65 -0.31 -27.94
C PHE A 100 1.15 -1.48 -28.78
N THR A 101 0.52 -2.63 -28.57
CA THR A 101 0.58 -3.76 -29.50
C THR A 101 -0.79 -3.90 -30.14
N VAL A 102 -0.88 -3.62 -31.44
CA VAL A 102 -2.12 -3.71 -32.22
C VAL A 102 -2.11 -5.01 -33.01
N LYS A 103 -3.16 -5.82 -32.87
CA LYS A 103 -3.33 -7.07 -33.63
C LYS A 103 -4.73 -7.19 -34.18
N PHE A 104 -4.84 -7.75 -35.38
CA PHE A 104 -6.11 -8.16 -35.99
C PHE A 104 -6.19 -9.67 -35.93
N THR A 105 -7.03 -10.20 -35.04
CA THR A 105 -7.18 -11.64 -34.85
C THR A 105 -8.50 -11.93 -34.18
N HIS A 106 -9.08 -13.07 -34.51
CA HIS A 106 -10.29 -13.57 -33.86
C HIS A 106 -10.02 -14.08 -32.43
N LYS A 107 -8.75 -14.35 -32.04
CA LYS A 107 -8.40 -14.86 -30.71
C LYS A 107 -7.57 -13.86 -29.90
N SER A 108 -8.01 -13.56 -28.68
CA SER A 108 -7.39 -12.51 -27.84
C SER A 108 -5.92 -12.78 -27.46
N ASN A 109 -5.48 -14.05 -27.50
CA ASN A 109 -4.11 -14.47 -27.19
C ASN A 109 -3.41 -15.15 -28.38
N ASP A 110 -3.75 -14.80 -29.62
CA ASP A 110 -3.11 -15.39 -30.79
C ASP A 110 -1.62 -15.00 -30.88
N ALA A 111 -0.76 -15.99 -30.61
CA ALA A 111 0.68 -15.84 -30.69
C ALA A 111 1.19 -15.74 -32.13
N ASN A 112 0.41 -16.23 -33.11
CA ASN A 112 0.78 -16.24 -34.52
C ASN A 112 0.27 -15.00 -35.28
N ALA A 113 -0.64 -14.23 -34.67
CA ALA A 113 -1.13 -12.98 -35.26
C ALA A 113 -0.03 -11.91 -35.29
N GLU A 114 0.14 -11.31 -36.47
CA GLU A 114 1.06 -10.21 -36.72
C GLU A 114 0.73 -8.99 -35.84
N ALA A 115 1.77 -8.33 -35.34
CA ALA A 115 1.64 -7.15 -34.50
C ALA A 115 2.06 -5.91 -35.29
N TYR A 116 1.17 -4.92 -35.35
CA TYR A 116 1.41 -3.65 -36.01
C TYR A 116 1.89 -2.61 -35.00
N ALA A 117 3.02 -1.97 -35.30
CA ALA A 117 3.58 -0.92 -34.45
C ALA A 117 2.84 0.41 -34.66
N VAL A 118 2.69 1.19 -33.59
CA VAL A 118 2.06 2.52 -33.66
C VAL A 118 3.11 3.59 -33.95
N SER A 119 2.88 4.41 -34.97
CA SER A 119 3.72 5.54 -35.37
C SER A 119 3.36 6.83 -34.62
N LYS A 120 2.06 7.06 -34.38
CA LYS A 120 1.52 8.27 -33.73
C LYS A 120 0.24 7.91 -32.94
N VAL A 121 0.14 8.45 -31.73
CA VAL A 121 -1.07 8.38 -30.88
C VAL A 121 -1.72 9.76 -30.88
N VAL A 122 -3.02 9.85 -31.17
CA VAL A 122 -3.75 11.12 -31.27
C VAL A 122 -5.05 11.04 -30.46
N GLY A 123 -5.09 11.72 -29.32
CA GLY A 123 -6.34 11.93 -28.57
C GLY A 123 -7.10 13.15 -29.06
N HIS A 124 -8.42 13.16 -28.88
CA HIS A 124 -9.21 14.36 -29.10
C HIS A 124 -8.73 15.49 -28.16
N PRO A 125 -8.53 16.74 -28.64
CA PRO A 125 -7.95 17.83 -27.85
C PRO A 125 -8.79 18.21 -26.63
N ASP A 126 -10.11 18.06 -26.73
CA ASP A 126 -11.07 18.33 -25.67
C ASP A 126 -11.45 17.07 -24.86
N PHE A 127 -10.64 16.01 -24.92
CA PHE A 127 -10.86 14.82 -24.10
C PHE A 127 -10.65 15.15 -22.62
N ASP A 128 -11.65 14.82 -21.78
CA ASP A 128 -11.60 15.03 -20.34
C ASP A 128 -11.78 13.69 -19.61
N LEU A 129 -10.73 13.28 -18.88
CA LEU A 129 -10.70 11.99 -18.17
C LEU A 129 -11.68 11.93 -16.99
N GLY A 130 -12.09 13.08 -16.42
CA GLY A 130 -12.97 13.13 -15.26
C GLY A 130 -14.45 12.95 -15.62
N THR A 131 -14.84 13.42 -16.80
CA THR A 131 -16.22 13.36 -17.31
C THR A 131 -16.42 12.34 -18.42
N LEU A 132 -15.32 11.88 -19.03
CA LEU A 132 -15.28 11.06 -20.25
C LEU A 132 -15.96 11.75 -21.46
N SER A 133 -15.96 13.08 -21.48
CA SER A 133 -16.38 13.82 -22.67
C SER A 133 -15.32 13.71 -23.77
N ASN A 134 -15.75 13.56 -25.03
CA ASN A 134 -14.88 13.41 -26.20
C ASN A 134 -13.93 12.21 -26.09
N ASP A 135 -14.42 11.08 -25.57
CA ASP A 135 -13.65 9.84 -25.32
C ASP A 135 -13.29 9.08 -26.60
N VAL A 136 -12.57 9.72 -27.52
CA VAL A 136 -12.15 9.15 -28.80
C VAL A 136 -10.68 9.45 -29.11
N ALA A 137 -10.00 8.48 -29.71
CA ALA A 137 -8.59 8.53 -30.07
C ALA A 137 -8.31 7.79 -31.39
N LEU A 138 -7.22 8.16 -32.05
CA LEU A 138 -6.66 7.49 -33.21
C LEU A 138 -5.25 6.96 -32.91
N LEU A 139 -4.99 5.73 -33.33
CA LEU A 139 -3.66 5.13 -33.42
C LEU A 139 -3.29 5.03 -34.90
N ILE A 140 -2.25 5.75 -35.30
CA ILE A 140 -1.69 5.68 -36.65
C ILE A 140 -0.60 4.62 -36.65
N LEU A 141 -0.71 3.60 -37.50
CA LEU A 141 0.25 2.50 -37.59
C LEU A 141 1.48 2.91 -38.40
N GLU A 142 2.61 2.19 -38.23
CA GLU A 142 3.84 2.40 -39.01
C GLU A 142 3.71 1.85 -40.44
N ASP A 143 2.98 0.74 -40.60
CA ASP A 143 2.76 0.05 -41.88
C ASP A 143 1.25 -0.07 -42.18
N ASP A 144 0.89 -0.15 -43.46
CA ASP A 144 -0.47 -0.46 -43.89
C ASP A 144 -0.82 -1.92 -43.55
N VAL A 145 -2.03 -2.13 -43.02
CA VAL A 145 -2.61 -3.45 -42.78
C VAL A 145 -3.12 -4.00 -44.11
N PRO A 146 -2.63 -5.17 -44.56
CA PRO A 146 -3.10 -5.78 -45.80
C PRO A 146 -4.58 -6.18 -45.72
N ASP A 147 -5.32 -6.04 -46.83
CA ASP A 147 -6.75 -6.39 -46.93
C ASP A 147 -7.05 -7.85 -46.56
N ASN A 148 -6.07 -8.76 -46.69
CA ASN A 148 -6.19 -10.17 -46.31
C ASN A 148 -6.00 -10.43 -44.80
N VAL A 149 -5.68 -9.40 -44.01
CA VAL A 149 -5.51 -9.47 -42.56
C VAL A 149 -6.71 -8.81 -41.86
N ALA A 150 -7.12 -7.63 -42.31
CA ALA A 150 -8.29 -6.91 -41.81
C ALA A 150 -8.86 -5.99 -42.88
N SER A 151 -10.19 -5.95 -43.01
CA SER A 151 -10.87 -4.97 -43.85
C SER A 151 -10.94 -3.59 -43.18
N VAL A 152 -11.13 -2.55 -44.00
CA VAL A 152 -11.40 -1.18 -43.51
C VAL A 152 -12.91 -0.98 -43.38
N ILE A 153 -13.38 -0.65 -42.18
CA ILE A 153 -14.80 -0.36 -41.94
C ILE A 153 -15.12 1.12 -42.21
N LYS A 154 -16.24 1.38 -42.89
CA LYS A 154 -16.74 2.73 -43.14
C LYS A 154 -17.55 3.25 -41.95
N ILE A 155 -17.42 4.54 -41.66
CA ILE A 155 -18.18 5.25 -40.62
C ILE A 155 -19.56 5.64 -41.18
N TYR A 156 -20.61 5.34 -40.42
CA TYR A 156 -21.96 5.74 -40.78
C TYR A 156 -22.16 7.26 -40.57
N ASN A 157 -22.61 7.96 -41.61
CA ASN A 157 -22.86 9.41 -41.60
C ASN A 157 -24.31 9.74 -41.99
N GLY A 158 -25.23 8.79 -41.86
CA GLY A 158 -26.66 8.99 -42.08
C GLY A 158 -27.45 9.25 -40.78
N ASP A 159 -28.77 9.35 -40.90
CA ASP A 159 -29.65 9.57 -39.76
C ASP A 159 -29.80 8.29 -38.90
N VAL A 160 -29.50 8.41 -37.61
CA VAL A 160 -29.56 7.29 -36.67
C VAL A 160 -31.01 7.04 -36.22
N SER A 161 -31.62 5.95 -36.71
CA SER A 161 -32.95 5.50 -36.27
C SER A 161 -32.86 4.60 -35.03
N LYS A 162 -33.87 4.67 -34.15
CA LYS A 162 -33.97 3.80 -32.95
C LYS A 162 -34.29 2.35 -33.28
N ASP A 163 -34.85 2.10 -34.46
CA ASP A 163 -35.22 0.76 -34.92
C ASP A 163 -34.08 0.06 -35.67
N MET A 164 -32.94 0.74 -35.84
CA MET A 164 -31.75 0.19 -36.49
C MET A 164 -31.18 -0.98 -35.67
N SER A 165 -30.85 -2.09 -36.35
CA SER A 165 -30.16 -3.20 -35.72
C SER A 165 -28.72 -2.81 -35.44
N ILE A 166 -28.33 -2.81 -34.16
CA ILE A 166 -26.98 -2.48 -33.74
C ILE A 166 -26.32 -3.64 -33.00
N THR A 167 -25.06 -3.89 -33.30
CA THR A 167 -24.28 -4.96 -32.70
C THR A 167 -22.95 -4.39 -32.20
N ALA A 168 -22.58 -4.71 -30.96
CA ALA A 168 -21.27 -4.36 -30.42
C ALA A 168 -20.35 -5.59 -30.43
N ALA A 169 -19.06 -5.40 -30.69
CA ALA A 169 -18.07 -6.49 -30.70
C ALA A 169 -16.78 -6.12 -29.96
N GLY A 170 -16.12 -7.13 -29.38
CA GLY A 170 -14.93 -6.93 -28.55
C GLY A 170 -14.45 -8.14 -27.77
N PHE A 171 -13.43 -7.92 -26.94
CA PHE A 171 -12.73 -8.96 -26.14
C PHE A 171 -12.90 -8.77 -24.63
N GLY A 172 -13.88 -7.98 -24.21
CA GLY A 172 -14.11 -7.60 -22.83
C GLY A 172 -14.60 -8.72 -21.91
N LEU A 173 -14.91 -8.33 -20.68
CA LEU A 173 -15.38 -9.26 -19.66
C LEU A 173 -16.69 -9.93 -20.05
N THR A 174 -16.71 -11.22 -19.78
CA THR A 174 -17.78 -12.11 -20.18
C THR A 174 -18.86 -12.34 -19.12
N ASP A 175 -18.49 -12.11 -17.87
CA ASP A 175 -19.36 -12.04 -16.71
C ASP A 175 -18.99 -10.78 -15.91
N PRO A 176 -19.90 -9.80 -15.76
CA PRO A 176 -19.65 -8.58 -14.99
C PRO A 176 -19.18 -8.87 -13.55
N LYS A 177 -19.61 -9.99 -12.96
CA LYS A 177 -19.32 -10.35 -11.56
C LYS A 177 -18.01 -11.13 -11.39
N ASN A 178 -17.37 -11.52 -12.49
CA ASN A 178 -16.17 -12.34 -12.48
C ASN A 178 -15.07 -11.71 -13.34
N SER A 179 -14.17 -10.95 -12.73
CA SER A 179 -13.04 -10.32 -13.42
C SER A 179 -12.04 -11.30 -14.08
N SER A 180 -12.20 -12.61 -13.90
CA SER A 180 -11.38 -13.65 -14.55
C SER A 180 -11.97 -14.17 -15.86
N SER A 181 -13.18 -13.71 -16.23
CA SER A 181 -13.90 -14.16 -17.40
C SER A 181 -13.59 -13.24 -18.60
N ILE A 182 -12.37 -13.27 -19.13
CA ILE A 182 -12.02 -12.48 -20.33
C ILE A 182 -12.30 -13.35 -21.57
N ALA A 183 -12.82 -12.75 -22.64
CA ALA A 183 -13.11 -13.48 -23.87
C ALA A 183 -11.82 -14.02 -24.52
N THR A 184 -11.81 -15.33 -24.84
CA THR A 184 -10.69 -15.97 -25.54
C THR A 184 -10.76 -15.82 -27.05
N GLU A 185 -11.96 -15.54 -27.56
CA GLU A 185 -12.27 -15.26 -28.96
C GLU A 185 -13.11 -13.98 -29.05
N LEU A 186 -13.23 -13.41 -30.24
CA LEU A 186 -14.00 -12.20 -30.48
C LEU A 186 -15.48 -12.49 -30.26
N MET A 187 -16.13 -11.65 -29.47
CA MET A 187 -17.54 -11.80 -29.14
C MET A 187 -18.36 -10.69 -29.77
N GLU A 188 -19.64 -10.95 -29.97
CA GLU A 188 -20.64 -9.97 -30.40
C GLU A 188 -21.87 -9.98 -29.49
N VAL A 189 -22.56 -8.85 -29.40
CA VAL A 189 -23.84 -8.71 -28.70
C VAL A 189 -24.75 -7.75 -29.44
N ASP A 190 -25.97 -8.22 -29.76
CA ASP A 190 -27.02 -7.37 -30.32
C ASP A 190 -27.63 -6.49 -29.23
N LEU A 191 -27.75 -5.21 -29.55
CA LEU A 191 -28.23 -4.15 -28.67
C LEU A 191 -29.37 -3.39 -29.31
N LYS A 192 -30.04 -2.55 -28.51
CA LYS A 192 -31.01 -1.56 -28.99
C LYS A 192 -30.63 -0.19 -28.46
N LEU A 193 -30.87 0.84 -29.25
CA LEU A 193 -30.61 2.21 -28.83
C LEU A 193 -31.64 2.65 -27.79
N GLY A 194 -31.14 3.22 -26.70
CA GLY A 194 -31.96 3.86 -25.67
C GLY A 194 -32.60 5.14 -26.19
N THR A 195 -33.71 5.55 -25.57
CA THR A 195 -34.28 6.88 -25.84
C THR A 195 -33.44 7.97 -25.20
N ASP A 196 -33.38 9.16 -25.79
CA ASP A 196 -32.61 10.30 -25.30
C ASP A 196 -33.01 10.66 -23.86
N SER A 197 -34.31 10.58 -23.54
CA SER A 197 -34.83 10.78 -22.19
C SER A 197 -34.35 9.72 -21.20
N TYR A 198 -34.22 8.47 -21.66
CA TYR A 198 -33.70 7.37 -20.87
C TYR A 198 -32.20 7.53 -20.61
N CYS A 199 -31.40 7.75 -21.66
CA CYS A 199 -29.96 8.00 -21.56
C CYS A 199 -29.69 9.19 -20.63
N LYS A 200 -30.38 10.32 -20.83
CA LYS A 200 -30.23 11.50 -19.97
C LYS A 200 -30.68 11.28 -18.52
N GLY A 201 -31.66 10.39 -18.30
CA GLY A 201 -32.09 9.99 -16.97
C GLY A 201 -31.02 9.21 -16.19
N ILE A 202 -30.13 8.52 -16.91
CA ILE A 202 -29.02 7.74 -16.34
C ILE A 202 -27.74 8.59 -16.23
N TYR A 203 -27.39 9.32 -17.28
CA TYR A 203 -26.22 10.19 -17.34
C TYR A 203 -26.66 11.63 -17.64
N GLY A 204 -26.63 12.49 -16.62
CA GLY A 204 -27.18 13.85 -16.72
C GLY A 204 -26.51 14.75 -17.77
N ASN A 205 -25.27 14.45 -18.16
CA ASN A 205 -24.52 15.18 -19.20
C ASN A 205 -24.66 14.54 -20.60
N TYR A 206 -25.61 13.62 -20.78
CA TYR A 206 -25.86 12.99 -22.08
C TYR A 206 -26.28 14.02 -23.13
N ASP A 207 -25.55 14.02 -24.26
CA ASP A 207 -25.86 14.77 -25.47
C ASP A 207 -25.92 13.77 -26.65
N PRO A 208 -27.10 13.56 -27.28
CA PRO A 208 -27.25 12.62 -28.40
C PRO A 208 -26.40 12.99 -29.62
N LYS A 209 -25.91 14.23 -29.70
CA LYS A 209 -24.95 14.63 -30.73
C LYS A 209 -23.62 13.88 -30.59
N TYR A 210 -23.14 13.69 -29.36
CA TYR A 210 -21.79 13.15 -29.09
C TYR A 210 -21.80 11.72 -28.54
N LEU A 211 -22.92 11.28 -27.97
CA LEU A 211 -23.06 9.98 -27.30
C LEU A 211 -24.32 9.23 -27.78
N LEU A 212 -24.17 7.92 -27.96
CA LEU A 212 -25.26 6.96 -28.06
C LEU A 212 -25.30 6.15 -26.77
N CYS A 213 -26.46 5.60 -26.40
CA CYS A 213 -26.55 4.68 -25.27
C CYS A 213 -27.41 3.46 -25.59
N SER A 214 -27.12 2.32 -24.96
CA SER A 214 -27.96 1.14 -25.02
C SER A 214 -29.26 1.34 -24.22
N ASP A 215 -30.32 0.62 -24.56
CA ASP A 215 -31.61 0.66 -23.86
C ASP A 215 -31.57 0.07 -22.43
N GLY A 216 -30.41 -0.45 -21.99
CA GLY A 216 -30.20 -1.05 -20.68
C GLY A 216 -30.88 -2.41 -20.51
N THR A 217 -31.09 -3.15 -21.60
CA THR A 217 -31.52 -4.54 -21.57
C THR A 217 -30.65 -5.36 -20.61
N ILE A 218 -31.28 -5.92 -19.57
CA ILE A 218 -30.57 -6.67 -18.54
C ILE A 218 -29.95 -7.92 -19.17
N GLY A 219 -28.67 -8.14 -18.84
CA GLY A 219 -27.93 -9.31 -19.25
C GLY A 219 -27.23 -9.16 -20.60
N LYS A 220 -27.38 -8.05 -21.33
CA LYS A 220 -26.70 -7.77 -22.60
C LYS A 220 -26.10 -6.35 -22.63
N ASP A 221 -24.78 -6.22 -22.63
CA ASP A 221 -24.09 -4.96 -22.91
C ASP A 221 -22.57 -5.17 -23.10
N THR A 222 -21.88 -4.15 -23.62
CA THR A 222 -20.41 -4.06 -23.58
C THR A 222 -19.88 -3.93 -22.14
N CYS A 223 -18.66 -4.40 -21.92
CA CYS A 223 -18.06 -4.46 -20.58
C CYS A 223 -16.58 -4.05 -20.58
N SER A 224 -15.95 -4.08 -19.40
CA SER A 224 -14.53 -3.78 -19.24
C SER A 224 -13.67 -4.60 -20.20
N GLY A 225 -12.90 -3.91 -21.04
CA GLY A 225 -12.07 -4.51 -22.10
C GLY A 225 -12.64 -4.35 -23.51
N ASP A 226 -13.93 -4.04 -23.65
CA ASP A 226 -14.55 -3.67 -24.94
C ASP A 226 -14.34 -2.20 -25.30
N SER A 227 -13.77 -1.39 -24.39
CA SER A 227 -13.46 0.03 -24.62
C SER A 227 -12.74 0.26 -25.94
N GLY A 228 -13.29 1.16 -26.75
CA GLY A 228 -12.82 1.48 -28.10
C GLY A 228 -13.33 0.55 -29.20
N GLY A 229 -13.94 -0.59 -28.85
CA GLY A 229 -14.51 -1.56 -29.79
C GLY A 229 -15.73 -1.02 -30.54
N PRO A 230 -16.05 -1.61 -31.71
CA PRO A 230 -17.09 -1.09 -32.59
C PRO A 230 -18.50 -1.29 -32.03
N LEU A 231 -19.34 -0.29 -32.25
CA LEU A 231 -20.79 -0.44 -32.35
C LEU A 231 -21.16 -0.28 -33.82
N VAL A 232 -21.59 -1.36 -34.47
CA VAL A 232 -21.98 -1.35 -35.89
C VAL A 232 -23.48 -1.28 -36.06
N ALA A 233 -23.90 -0.64 -37.15
CA ALA A 233 -25.24 -0.71 -37.67
C ALA A 233 -25.27 -1.66 -38.87
N SER A 234 -26.32 -2.48 -38.96
CA SER A 234 -26.56 -3.38 -40.09
C SER A 234 -27.83 -2.99 -40.84
N ALA A 235 -27.84 -3.17 -42.16
CA ALA A 235 -29.07 -3.20 -42.94
C ALA A 235 -29.95 -4.41 -42.55
N ASP A 236 -31.25 -4.37 -42.85
CA ASP A 236 -32.21 -5.46 -42.57
C ASP A 236 -31.79 -6.80 -43.21
N ASP A 237 -31.00 -6.73 -44.28
CA ASP A 237 -30.45 -7.83 -45.08
C ASP A 237 -29.20 -8.48 -44.43
N GLY A 238 -28.58 -7.83 -43.44
CA GLY A 238 -27.44 -8.33 -42.66
C GLY A 238 -26.05 -8.21 -43.31
N ASP A 239 -25.97 -7.99 -44.63
CA ASP A 239 -24.70 -8.02 -45.38
C ASP A 239 -23.91 -6.69 -45.38
N ASN A 240 -24.59 -5.55 -45.20
CA ASN A 240 -23.95 -4.23 -45.14
C ASN A 240 -23.82 -3.76 -43.68
N VAL A 241 -22.58 -3.61 -43.21
CA VAL A 241 -22.26 -3.09 -41.88
C VAL A 241 -21.51 -1.76 -41.98
N ALA A 242 -21.86 -0.82 -41.11
CA ALA A 242 -21.15 0.44 -40.97
C ALA A 242 -20.87 0.74 -39.49
N LEU A 243 -19.76 1.40 -39.21
CA LEU A 243 -19.35 1.78 -37.87
C LEU A 243 -20.15 3.00 -37.40
N LEU A 244 -21.06 2.79 -36.46
CA LEU A 244 -21.92 3.82 -35.90
C LEU A 244 -21.28 4.52 -34.70
N GLY A 245 -20.65 3.74 -33.82
CA GLY A 245 -20.11 4.22 -32.56
C GLY A 245 -18.85 3.49 -32.10
N SER A 246 -18.19 4.06 -31.10
CA SER A 246 -17.07 3.41 -30.39
C SER A 246 -17.39 3.28 -28.89
N THR A 247 -17.17 2.09 -28.34
CA THR A 247 -17.48 1.77 -26.94
C THR A 247 -16.69 2.65 -25.98
N SER A 248 -17.39 3.34 -25.06
CA SER A 248 -16.77 4.35 -24.19
C SER A 248 -16.86 3.97 -22.72
N PHE A 249 -18.03 4.09 -22.08
CA PHE A 249 -18.16 3.82 -20.64
C PHE A 249 -19.57 3.37 -20.24
N ALA A 250 -19.72 2.91 -19.00
CA ALA A 250 -21.01 2.71 -18.35
C ALA A 250 -21.04 3.47 -17.01
N PRO A 251 -22.01 4.38 -16.77
CA PRO A 251 -22.05 5.19 -15.56
C PRO A 251 -22.50 4.36 -14.35
N VAL A 252 -21.93 4.68 -13.17
CA VAL A 252 -22.39 4.12 -11.89
C VAL A 252 -23.68 4.82 -11.49
N THR A 253 -24.75 4.05 -11.27
CA THR A 253 -26.06 4.58 -10.91
C THR A 253 -26.48 4.15 -9.50
N LYS A 254 -27.49 4.80 -8.91
CA LYS A 254 -28.08 4.34 -7.64
C LYS A 254 -28.66 2.91 -7.73
N ALA A 255 -29.14 2.52 -8.91
CA ALA A 255 -29.68 1.19 -9.18
C ALA A 255 -28.58 0.15 -9.42
N ASN A 256 -27.38 0.60 -9.84
CA ASN A 256 -26.19 -0.22 -10.06
C ASN A 256 -24.96 0.42 -9.39
N PRO A 257 -24.88 0.41 -8.04
CA PRO A 257 -23.83 1.09 -7.30
C PRO A 257 -22.45 0.42 -7.45
N GLU A 258 -22.42 -0.82 -7.93
CA GLU A 258 -21.18 -1.58 -8.20
C GLU A 258 -20.61 -1.31 -9.60
N GLY A 259 -21.32 -0.55 -10.45
CA GLY A 259 -20.84 -0.19 -11.80
C GLY A 259 -20.73 -1.38 -12.76
N LEU A 260 -21.50 -2.45 -12.53
CA LEU A 260 -21.43 -3.67 -13.33
C LEU A 260 -22.11 -3.49 -14.69
N CYS A 261 -21.45 -3.91 -15.78
CA CYS A 261 -22.06 -3.94 -17.11
C CYS A 261 -23.28 -4.90 -17.14
N ALA A 262 -24.22 -4.66 -18.06
CA ALA A 262 -25.37 -5.54 -18.30
C ALA A 262 -26.25 -5.87 -17.07
N GLN A 263 -26.21 -5.06 -16.00
CA GLN A 263 -27.07 -5.22 -14.82
C GLN A 263 -28.26 -4.24 -14.85
N LYS A 264 -29.24 -4.47 -13.98
CA LYS A 264 -30.40 -3.57 -13.83
C LYS A 264 -29.93 -2.15 -13.49
N GLY A 265 -30.33 -1.18 -14.33
CA GLY A 265 -29.94 0.23 -14.17
C GLY A 265 -28.53 0.54 -14.68
N SER A 266 -27.98 -0.32 -15.54
CA SER A 266 -26.74 -0.13 -16.30
C SER A 266 -27.08 0.06 -17.78
N SER A 267 -26.35 0.95 -18.46
CA SER A 267 -26.38 1.13 -19.92
C SER A 267 -24.98 1.48 -20.40
N GLY A 268 -24.51 0.83 -21.46
CA GLY A 268 -23.32 1.21 -22.20
C GLY A 268 -23.52 2.51 -22.96
N TYR A 269 -22.51 3.37 -22.93
CA TYR A 269 -22.41 4.60 -23.70
C TYR A 269 -21.32 4.46 -24.74
N TYR A 270 -21.61 4.98 -25.92
CA TYR A 270 -20.78 4.88 -27.11
C TYR A 270 -20.58 6.28 -27.67
N VAL A 271 -19.37 6.59 -28.12
CA VAL A 271 -19.10 7.83 -28.85
C VAL A 271 -19.83 7.78 -30.19
N HIS A 272 -20.63 8.79 -30.51
CA HIS A 272 -21.30 8.91 -31.81
C HIS A 272 -20.31 9.44 -32.86
N LEU A 273 -19.83 8.60 -33.76
CA LEU A 273 -18.65 8.92 -34.59
C LEU A 273 -18.88 9.99 -35.66
N SER A 274 -20.11 10.15 -36.16
CA SER A 274 -20.46 11.19 -37.15
C SER A 274 -20.09 12.59 -36.65
N ALA A 275 -20.24 12.86 -35.35
CA ALA A 275 -19.88 14.14 -34.74
C ALA A 275 -18.38 14.43 -34.71
N TYR A 276 -17.53 13.42 -34.86
CA TYR A 276 -16.07 13.52 -34.82
C TYR A 276 -15.42 13.38 -36.20
N LEU A 277 -16.19 13.17 -37.28
CA LEU A 277 -15.69 13.01 -38.65
C LEU A 277 -14.68 14.10 -39.07
N PRO A 278 -14.94 15.42 -38.86
CA PRO A 278 -13.98 16.44 -39.26
C PRO A 278 -12.62 16.31 -38.56
N TRP A 279 -12.61 15.85 -37.30
CA TRP A 279 -11.39 15.62 -36.55
C TRP A 279 -10.70 14.33 -37.00
N ILE A 280 -11.47 13.25 -37.24
CA ILE A 280 -10.96 11.96 -37.72
C ILE A 280 -10.28 12.11 -39.09
N VAL A 281 -10.96 12.74 -40.05
CA VAL A 281 -10.46 12.99 -41.41
C VAL A 281 -9.15 13.78 -41.37
N LYS A 282 -9.12 14.85 -40.56
CA LYS A 282 -7.96 15.73 -40.44
C LYS A 282 -6.75 15.06 -39.78
N GLU A 283 -6.93 14.43 -38.63
CA GLU A 283 -5.81 13.85 -37.86
C GLU A 283 -5.35 12.49 -38.39
N GLY A 284 -6.27 11.73 -38.99
CA GLY A 284 -5.98 10.47 -39.69
C GLY A 284 -5.46 10.66 -41.12
N ASN A 285 -5.54 11.88 -41.68
CA ASN A 285 -5.21 12.18 -43.08
C ASN A 285 -5.98 11.26 -44.05
N LEU A 286 -7.28 11.12 -43.80
CA LEU A 286 -8.19 10.27 -44.56
C LEU A 286 -9.03 11.10 -45.53
N ASP A 287 -9.63 10.45 -46.51
CA ASP A 287 -10.53 11.05 -47.48
C ASP A 287 -11.98 10.75 -47.06
N GLU A 288 -12.74 11.78 -46.69
CA GLU A 288 -14.07 11.66 -46.07
C GLU A 288 -15.02 10.80 -46.92
N ASP A 289 -15.03 11.00 -48.24
CA ASP A 289 -15.89 10.27 -49.17
C ASP A 289 -15.55 8.77 -49.26
N LYS A 290 -14.32 8.38 -48.89
CA LYS A 290 -13.86 6.98 -48.93
C LYS A 290 -14.11 6.23 -47.63
N ILE A 291 -14.18 6.95 -46.52
CA ILE A 291 -14.34 6.36 -45.19
C ILE A 291 -15.75 6.47 -44.63
N THR A 292 -16.70 7.09 -45.35
CA THR A 292 -18.07 7.26 -44.91
C THR A 292 -19.09 6.52 -45.79
N ILE A 293 -20.25 6.25 -45.21
CA ILE A 293 -21.44 5.75 -45.92
C ILE A 293 -22.69 6.39 -45.31
N SER A 294 -23.61 6.90 -46.14
CA SER A 294 -24.86 7.53 -45.71
C SER A 294 -26.07 6.59 -45.78
N ASP A 295 -26.09 5.69 -46.77
CA ASP A 295 -27.17 4.75 -47.01
C ASP A 295 -26.69 3.31 -46.83
N LEU A 296 -27.22 2.62 -45.82
CA LEU A 296 -26.92 1.20 -45.57
C LEU A 296 -27.56 0.26 -46.62
N ALA A 297 -28.47 0.79 -47.44
CA ALA A 297 -29.29 0.02 -48.38
C ALA A 297 -28.74 -0.06 -49.83
N SER A 298 -27.49 0.33 -50.11
CA SER A 298 -26.99 0.30 -51.50
C SER A 298 -25.48 0.15 -51.67
N SER A 299 -25.05 -0.98 -52.25
CA SER A 299 -24.03 -1.02 -53.31
C SER A 299 -23.98 -2.41 -53.97
N ASP A 300 -24.95 -2.69 -54.84
CA ASP A 300 -24.81 -3.65 -55.93
C ASP A 300 -24.50 -2.83 -57.19
N GLU A 301 -23.23 -2.64 -57.53
CA GLU A 301 -22.83 -2.17 -58.86
C GLU A 301 -21.98 -3.25 -59.52
N LYS A 302 -22.70 -4.19 -60.14
CA LYS A 302 -22.17 -5.04 -61.21
C LYS A 302 -22.07 -4.18 -62.46
N ASP A 303 -20.86 -3.75 -62.82
CA ASP A 303 -20.59 -3.31 -64.18
C ASP A 303 -20.49 -4.54 -65.09
N SER A 304 -21.52 -4.73 -65.90
CA SER A 304 -21.52 -5.60 -67.08
C SER A 304 -21.40 -4.73 -68.34
N ASP A 305 -20.43 -5.10 -69.18
CA ASP A 305 -20.07 -4.53 -70.49
C ASP A 305 -21.27 -4.19 -71.42
N ASP A 306 -21.19 -3.08 -72.17
CA ASP A 306 -21.14 -3.14 -73.65
C ASP A 306 -20.73 -1.81 -74.35
N ASP A 307 -20.17 -1.98 -75.55
CA ASP A 307 -19.37 -1.12 -76.43
C ASP A 307 -19.91 0.25 -76.93
N THR A 308 -19.01 1.22 -77.19
CA THR A 308 -18.60 1.62 -78.58
C THR A 308 -17.62 2.82 -78.67
N SER A 309 -16.44 2.53 -79.24
CA SER A 309 -15.56 3.35 -80.12
C SER A 309 -15.14 4.80 -79.75
N SER A 310 -13.82 5.02 -79.55
CA SER A 310 -12.89 5.44 -80.63
C SER A 310 -11.50 5.90 -80.11
N GLY A 311 -10.46 5.17 -80.54
CA GLY A 311 -9.15 5.70 -80.97
C GLY A 311 -8.21 6.42 -80.00
N SER A 312 -7.20 5.71 -79.48
CA SER A 312 -5.80 5.84 -79.95
C SER A 312 -4.83 5.11 -79.01
N ALA A 313 -3.85 4.46 -79.64
CA ALA A 313 -2.94 3.47 -79.08
C ALA A 313 -1.85 4.03 -78.14
N ILE A 314 -1.34 3.20 -77.22
CA ILE A 314 0.00 2.56 -77.27
C ILE A 314 0.19 1.61 -76.07
N LYS A 315 0.58 0.36 -76.36
CA LYS A 315 1.04 -0.69 -75.42
C LYS A 315 2.50 -0.41 -74.97
N ARG A 316 2.86 -0.68 -73.69
CA ARG A 316 3.75 -1.80 -73.29
C ARG A 316 4.21 -1.76 -71.80
N SER A 317 4.27 -2.98 -71.27
CA SER A 317 4.72 -3.56 -70.00
C SER A 317 6.03 -3.07 -69.32
N THR A 318 6.02 -3.17 -67.97
CA THR A 318 7.07 -3.59 -67.00
C THR A 318 8.51 -3.04 -67.08
N SER A 319 8.94 -2.34 -66.02
CA SER A 319 10.01 -2.77 -65.07
C SER A 319 10.52 -1.60 -64.20
N VAL A 320 10.97 -1.95 -63.00
CA VAL A 320 11.42 -1.09 -61.89
C VAL A 320 12.68 -0.27 -62.24
N SER A 321 12.74 1.00 -61.81
CA SER A 321 14.00 1.73 -61.58
C SER A 321 13.86 2.83 -60.53
N ILE A 322 14.73 2.77 -59.52
CA ILE A 322 14.95 3.72 -58.43
C ILE A 322 15.85 4.85 -58.96
N ALA A 323 15.40 6.12 -58.89
CA ALA A 323 16.19 7.31 -58.52
C ALA A 323 15.49 8.63 -58.93
N ALA A 324 15.21 9.50 -57.96
CA ALA A 324 15.51 10.95 -57.94
C ALA A 324 14.53 11.71 -57.03
N PHE A 325 14.90 11.92 -55.76
CA PHE A 325 14.22 12.89 -54.89
C PHE A 325 14.66 14.33 -55.26
N GLY A 326 13.68 15.15 -55.65
CA GLY A 326 13.86 16.47 -56.26
C GLY A 326 14.15 17.64 -55.31
N ALA A 327 14.54 18.78 -55.92
CA ALA A 327 15.02 20.03 -55.33
C ALA A 327 14.10 20.70 -54.27
N LYS A 328 12.86 20.22 -54.12
CA LYS A 328 11.85 20.77 -53.20
C LYS A 328 12.24 20.59 -51.73
N GLN A 329 12.77 19.42 -51.36
CA GLN A 329 13.24 19.14 -49.98
C GLN A 329 14.47 19.96 -49.57
N ILE A 330 15.32 20.35 -50.54
CA ILE A 330 16.46 21.23 -50.26
C ILE A 330 15.97 22.65 -49.97
N GLN A 331 14.95 23.10 -50.70
CA GLN A 331 14.32 24.39 -50.46
C GLN A 331 13.58 24.42 -49.12
N ASP A 332 12.93 23.33 -48.71
CA ASP A 332 12.22 23.25 -47.43
C ASP A 332 13.17 23.24 -46.23
N ILE A 333 14.35 22.61 -46.35
CA ILE A 333 15.41 22.69 -45.32
C ILE A 333 16.04 24.09 -45.29
N LYS A 334 16.21 24.72 -46.45
CA LYS A 334 16.70 26.11 -46.55
C LYS A 334 15.71 27.07 -45.90
N ASN A 335 14.41 26.88 -46.14
CA ASN A 335 13.32 27.63 -45.53
C ASN A 335 13.25 27.36 -44.02
N PHE A 336 13.45 26.12 -43.56
CA PHE A 336 13.50 25.80 -42.13
C PHE A 336 14.66 26.51 -41.42
N LEU A 337 15.83 26.60 -42.07
CA LEU A 337 17.00 27.31 -41.57
C LEU A 337 16.90 28.85 -41.69
N GLU A 338 16.18 29.36 -42.68
CA GLU A 338 15.88 30.80 -42.82
C GLU A 338 14.76 31.26 -41.88
N VAL A 339 13.78 30.40 -41.57
CA VAL A 339 12.70 30.66 -40.59
C VAL A 339 13.24 30.64 -39.15
N THR A 340 14.33 29.91 -38.87
CA THR A 340 15.03 29.97 -37.56
C THR A 340 15.86 31.24 -37.36
N ARG A 341 15.72 32.25 -38.23
CA ARG A 341 16.40 33.53 -38.09
C ARG A 341 15.71 34.45 -37.08
N ARG A 342 15.79 34.12 -35.78
CA ARG A 342 16.01 35.08 -34.69
C ARG A 342 16.87 34.47 -33.56
N LYS A 343 18.14 34.88 -33.56
CA LYS A 343 19.07 35.15 -32.43
C LYS A 343 19.71 34.06 -31.54
N ASP A 344 19.37 32.76 -31.63
CA ASP A 344 19.81 31.83 -30.57
C ASP A 344 20.84 30.74 -30.95
N ALA A 345 21.28 30.63 -32.21
CA ALA A 345 22.23 29.58 -32.63
C ALA A 345 23.68 29.96 -32.31
N THR A 346 24.32 29.24 -31.39
CA THR A 346 25.65 29.55 -30.84
C THR A 346 26.77 28.65 -31.36
N GLY A 347 26.47 27.56 -32.07
CA GLY A 347 27.48 26.72 -32.69
C GLY A 347 26.94 25.47 -33.38
N VAL A 348 27.68 24.97 -34.38
CA VAL A 348 27.38 23.76 -35.14
C VAL A 348 28.57 22.82 -35.06
N ARG A 349 28.36 21.60 -34.54
CA ARG A 349 29.36 20.52 -34.57
C ARG A 349 28.96 19.49 -35.59
N VAL A 350 29.89 19.15 -36.47
CA VAL A 350 29.71 18.08 -37.46
C VAL A 350 30.45 16.85 -36.96
N LYS A 351 29.74 15.71 -36.87
CA LYS A 351 30.36 14.43 -36.53
C LYS A 351 30.07 13.43 -37.64
N LYS A 352 31.14 12.98 -38.31
CA LYS A 352 31.07 11.97 -39.38
C LYS A 352 31.13 10.57 -38.77
N ASN A 353 30.12 9.73 -39.06
CA ASN A 353 30.12 8.34 -38.64
C ASN A 353 29.69 7.46 -39.83
N GLY A 354 30.67 6.98 -40.60
CA GLY A 354 30.41 6.23 -41.83
C GLY A 354 29.81 7.10 -42.93
N ASN A 355 28.76 6.60 -43.60
CA ASN A 355 28.02 7.32 -44.65
C ASN A 355 27.06 8.39 -44.11
N VAL A 356 26.85 8.41 -42.79
CA VAL A 356 25.92 9.33 -42.13
C VAL A 356 26.69 10.49 -41.51
N VAL A 357 26.29 11.71 -41.85
CA VAL A 357 26.85 12.96 -41.32
C VAL A 357 25.83 13.60 -40.39
N LYS A 358 26.18 13.75 -39.12
CA LYS A 358 25.32 14.41 -38.13
C LYS A 358 25.76 15.85 -37.91
N PHE A 359 24.84 16.79 -38.09
CA PHE A 359 25.01 18.21 -37.77
C PHE A 359 24.28 18.48 -36.44
N LYS A 360 25.03 18.83 -35.41
CA LYS A 360 24.47 19.24 -34.12
C LYS A 360 24.50 20.76 -34.03
N VAL A 361 23.33 21.38 -34.10
CA VAL A 361 23.15 22.84 -34.00
C VAL A 361 22.70 23.15 -32.57
N ARG A 362 23.52 23.88 -31.82
CA ARG A 362 23.22 24.29 -30.45
C ARG A 362 22.53 25.64 -30.46
N CYS A 363 21.30 25.68 -29.97
CA CYS A 363 20.56 26.89 -29.67
C CYS A 363 20.43 27.10 -28.15
N ALA A 364 20.02 28.29 -27.70
CA ALA A 364 19.96 28.67 -26.28
C ALA A 364 19.13 27.71 -25.38
N ARG A 365 18.07 27.09 -25.92
CA ARG A 365 17.20 26.17 -25.17
C ARG A 365 17.13 24.74 -25.71
N TYR A 366 17.59 24.50 -26.94
CA TYR A 366 17.41 23.22 -27.63
C TYR A 366 18.66 22.83 -28.42
N LEU A 367 18.96 21.53 -28.45
CA LEU A 367 20.02 20.95 -29.28
C LEU A 367 19.39 20.20 -30.45
N TYR A 368 19.46 20.77 -31.63
CA TYR A 368 18.96 20.12 -32.84
C TYR A 368 20.02 19.18 -33.41
N THR A 369 19.66 17.93 -33.70
CA THR A 369 20.54 16.98 -34.36
C THR A 369 19.95 16.60 -35.71
N LEU A 370 20.50 17.17 -36.78
CA LEU A 370 20.16 16.81 -38.15
C LEU A 370 21.04 15.64 -38.58
N THR A 371 20.44 14.54 -39.02
CA THR A 371 21.17 13.35 -39.49
C THR A 371 20.97 13.22 -41.00
N VAL A 372 22.06 13.39 -41.76
CA VAL A 372 22.03 13.27 -43.22
C VAL A 372 22.70 11.95 -43.61
N ALA A 373 21.92 11.02 -44.16
CA ALA A 373 22.39 9.69 -44.53
C ALA A 373 23.16 9.64 -45.87
N ASP A 374 23.03 10.69 -46.69
CA ASP A 374 23.67 10.81 -48.00
C ASP A 374 24.93 11.68 -47.92
N ALA A 375 26.08 11.07 -48.18
CA ALA A 375 27.39 11.70 -48.07
C ALA A 375 27.58 12.88 -49.05
N GLN A 376 26.97 12.87 -50.24
CA GLN A 376 27.10 13.98 -51.19
C GLN A 376 26.19 15.15 -50.81
N LYS A 377 24.97 14.89 -50.34
CA LYS A 377 24.07 15.93 -49.81
C LYS A 377 24.64 16.59 -48.55
N ALA A 378 25.30 15.81 -47.68
CA ALA A 378 25.97 16.33 -46.50
C ALA A 378 27.13 17.28 -46.83
N ILE A 379 27.86 17.03 -47.94
CA ILE A 379 28.95 17.92 -48.40
C ILE A 379 28.37 19.24 -48.94
N LYS A 380 27.31 19.20 -49.75
CA LYS A 380 26.61 20.41 -50.23
C LYS A 380 26.02 21.24 -49.08
N LEU A 381 25.43 20.58 -48.08
CA LEU A 381 24.88 21.25 -46.90
C LEU A 381 25.99 21.90 -46.06
N ARG A 382 27.14 21.23 -45.91
CA ARG A 382 28.33 21.79 -45.23
C ARG A 382 28.89 23.03 -45.95
N GLN A 383 28.92 23.02 -47.29
CA GLN A 383 29.38 24.15 -48.11
C GLN A 383 28.42 25.35 -48.08
N SER A 384 27.14 25.14 -47.73
CA SER A 384 26.12 26.18 -47.62
C SER A 384 26.07 26.89 -46.26
N LEU A 385 26.92 26.51 -45.29
CA LEU A 385 26.95 27.13 -43.96
C LEU A 385 27.69 28.49 -44.01
N PRO A 386 27.25 29.51 -43.24
CA PRO A 386 27.91 30.82 -43.22
C PRO A 386 29.38 30.73 -42.75
N PRO A 387 30.31 31.54 -43.32
CA PRO A 387 31.70 31.56 -42.90
C PRO A 387 31.83 32.07 -41.45
N GLY A 388 32.48 31.29 -40.57
CA GLY A 388 32.70 31.63 -39.15
C GLY A 388 32.52 30.48 -38.13
N LEU A 389 32.09 29.29 -38.58
CA LEU A 389 31.96 28.10 -37.72
C LEU A 389 33.04 27.06 -38.03
N GLU A 390 34.16 27.12 -37.30
CA GLU A 390 35.27 26.18 -37.48
C GLU A 390 35.05 24.80 -36.80
N VAL A 391 35.58 23.77 -37.45
CA VAL A 391 35.46 22.34 -37.14
C VAL A 391 36.64 21.90 -36.26
N LYS A 392 36.37 21.31 -35.08
CA LYS A 392 37.38 20.56 -34.31
C LYS A 392 37.11 19.05 -34.42
N ASP A 393 38.03 18.32 -35.07
CA ASP A 393 38.02 16.87 -35.16
C ASP A 393 38.70 16.23 -33.93
N VAL A 394 38.17 15.11 -33.44
CA VAL A 394 38.77 14.28 -32.36
C VAL A 394 39.06 12.88 -32.90
N PRO A 395 40.25 12.29 -32.68
CA PRO A 395 40.63 11.00 -33.27
C PRO A 395 39.93 9.79 -32.62
N LYS A 396 39.75 8.71 -33.40
CA LYS A 396 39.17 7.42 -32.99
C LYS A 396 40.22 6.54 -32.28
N ALA A 397 39.87 5.93 -31.15
CA ALA A 397 40.61 4.81 -30.57
C ALA A 397 39.88 3.47 -30.84
N SER A 398 40.63 2.49 -31.33
CA SER A 398 40.18 1.17 -31.78
C SER A 398 40.08 0.17 -30.63
N LYS A 399 39.21 -0.82 -30.82
CA LYS A 399 39.18 -2.08 -30.06
C LYS A 399 40.38 -2.94 -30.46
N ASN A 400 41.14 -3.45 -29.49
CA ASN A 400 41.51 -4.87 -29.38
C ASN A 400 42.53 -5.14 -28.27
N ARG A 401 42.43 -6.37 -27.74
CA ARG A 401 43.39 -7.15 -26.92
C ARG A 401 43.26 -7.03 -25.39
N ILE A 402 42.49 -7.99 -24.87
CA ILE A 402 42.80 -8.71 -23.64
C ILE A 402 43.87 -9.75 -24.03
N SER A 403 45.09 -9.58 -23.55
CA SER A 403 46.04 -10.64 -23.19
C SER A 403 47.29 -9.98 -22.61
N GLU A 404 47.90 -10.67 -21.64
CA GLU A 404 49.22 -10.36 -21.04
C GLU A 404 49.18 -9.44 -19.81
N ALA A 405 48.82 -10.12 -18.71
CA ALA A 405 49.64 -10.29 -17.51
C ALA A 405 50.81 -9.32 -17.25
N ALA A 406 50.82 -8.84 -16.01
CA ALA A 406 52.00 -8.72 -15.14
C ALA A 406 53.19 -7.93 -15.70
N ASP A 407 53.35 -6.69 -15.22
CA ASP A 407 54.57 -6.34 -14.50
C ASP A 407 54.47 -4.96 -13.82
N ALA A 408 55.27 -4.82 -12.77
CA ALA A 408 55.64 -3.58 -12.09
C ALA A 408 54.64 -2.95 -11.10
N ARG A 409 54.53 -3.60 -9.93
CA ARG A 409 54.63 -2.86 -8.66
C ARG A 409 56.07 -2.37 -8.51
N LEU A 410 56.28 -1.10 -8.13
CA LEU A 410 57.31 -0.54 -7.22
C LEU A 410 57.76 0.88 -7.65
N ALA A 411 57.82 1.76 -6.64
CA ALA A 411 58.53 3.06 -6.52
C ALA A 411 57.56 4.19 -6.08
N SER A 412 57.39 4.38 -4.76
CA SER A 412 58.09 5.39 -3.91
C SER A 412 57.50 6.80 -4.06
N ALA A 413 56.71 7.34 -3.11
CA ALA A 413 57.06 7.82 -1.76
C ALA A 413 57.78 9.19 -1.73
N SER A 414 57.39 10.01 -0.74
CA SER A 414 57.95 11.33 -0.30
C SER A 414 57.46 12.57 -1.06
N GLU A 415 57.25 13.77 -0.51
CA GLU A 415 57.10 14.31 0.86
C GLU A 415 56.59 15.78 0.73
N SER A 416 56.25 16.39 1.86
CA SER A 416 55.62 17.69 2.17
C SER A 416 56.35 18.99 1.80
N THR A 417 55.65 20.12 1.60
CA THR A 417 55.55 21.32 2.50
C THR A 417 54.93 22.59 1.84
N GLU A 418 54.15 23.34 2.65
CA GLU A 418 53.84 24.81 2.77
C GLU A 418 54.13 25.79 1.59
N SER A 419 53.51 26.97 1.39
CA SER A 419 52.34 27.75 1.87
C SER A 419 52.39 29.09 1.09
N ASP A 420 51.26 29.68 0.63
CA ASP A 420 51.04 31.16 0.58
C ASP A 420 49.71 31.59 -0.09
N VAL A 421 49.32 32.85 0.12
CA VAL A 421 47.97 33.39 0.36
C VAL A 421 47.38 34.25 -0.78
N LYS A 422 46.11 33.98 -1.17
CA LYS A 422 44.92 34.81 -1.66
C LYS A 422 45.10 35.97 -2.69
N PRO A 423 44.02 36.56 -3.31
CA PRO A 423 42.55 36.32 -3.26
C PRO A 423 41.83 36.26 -4.66
N GLU A 424 40.48 36.20 -4.64
CA GLU A 424 39.48 36.39 -5.74
C GLU A 424 39.01 35.14 -6.50
N ASP A 425 37.78 34.67 -6.30
CA ASP A 425 36.57 35.16 -6.99
C ASP A 425 35.29 34.36 -6.58
N ASN A 426 34.17 35.06 -6.47
CA ASN A 426 32.87 34.51 -6.05
C ASN A 426 32.06 33.96 -7.23
N ALA A 427 31.80 32.63 -7.27
CA ALA A 427 30.49 32.00 -7.46
C ALA A 427 30.63 30.53 -7.91
N PRO A 428 29.80 29.60 -7.38
CA PRO A 428 30.12 28.18 -7.37
C PRO A 428 29.72 27.43 -8.65
N SER A 429 30.59 26.48 -8.97
CA SER A 429 30.56 25.50 -10.05
C SER A 429 29.50 24.42 -9.86
N ASN A 430 28.82 24.13 -10.97
CA ASN A 430 28.40 22.81 -11.48
C ASN A 430 28.33 21.64 -10.48
N MET A 431 27.13 21.31 -10.03
CA MET A 431 26.79 19.92 -9.69
C MET A 431 26.60 19.12 -10.97
N GLU A 432 27.47 18.14 -11.16
CA GLU A 432 27.37 17.10 -12.17
C GLU A 432 26.02 16.37 -12.09
N SER A 433 25.44 16.13 -13.27
CA SER A 433 24.26 15.32 -13.50
C SER A 433 24.51 13.87 -13.09
N GLY A 434 23.95 13.45 -11.95
CA GLY A 434 23.82 12.05 -11.58
C GLY A 434 22.74 11.37 -12.42
N LYS A 435 23.15 10.31 -13.12
CA LYS A 435 22.35 9.38 -13.92
C LYS A 435 21.01 8.98 -13.26
N ASP A 436 20.01 8.81 -14.11
CA ASP A 436 18.68 8.30 -13.83
C ASP A 436 18.74 6.89 -13.23
N ASP A 437 18.32 6.77 -11.96
CA ASP A 437 17.99 5.49 -11.33
C ASP A 437 16.51 5.16 -11.63
N ALA A 438 16.33 4.04 -12.33
CA ALA A 438 15.07 3.39 -12.66
C ALA A 438 14.22 3.05 -11.42
N SER A 439 12.90 3.04 -11.60
CA SER A 439 11.88 2.52 -10.67
C SER A 439 12.18 1.07 -10.30
N VAL A 440 12.82 0.84 -9.15
CA VAL A 440 13.06 -0.52 -8.64
C VAL A 440 11.74 -1.12 -8.16
N ASP A 441 11.27 -2.17 -8.82
CA ASP A 441 10.17 -3.06 -8.37
C ASP A 441 10.37 -3.43 -6.89
N LYS A 442 9.47 -3.00 -6.00
CA LYS A 442 9.56 -3.27 -4.56
C LYS A 442 9.60 -4.77 -4.26
N ALA A 443 8.92 -5.60 -5.07
CA ALA A 443 8.95 -7.05 -4.94
C ALA A 443 10.30 -7.65 -5.41
N SER A 444 11.07 -6.95 -6.25
CA SER A 444 12.45 -7.34 -6.61
C SER A 444 13.45 -7.12 -5.47
N VAL A 445 13.19 -6.12 -4.59
CA VAL A 445 14.02 -5.84 -3.41
C VAL A 445 13.96 -6.98 -2.40
N PHE A 446 12.81 -7.67 -2.32
CA PHE A 446 12.56 -8.77 -1.39
C PHE A 446 12.85 -10.17 -1.98
N LYS A 447 14.00 -10.33 -2.68
CA LYS A 447 14.46 -11.62 -3.25
C LYS A 447 15.88 -11.99 -2.81
N GLY A 448 16.19 -13.29 -2.86
CA GLY A 448 17.54 -13.84 -2.66
C GLY A 448 18.20 -13.43 -1.32
N LYS A 449 19.49 -13.05 -1.39
CA LYS A 449 20.30 -12.65 -0.22
C LYS A 449 19.79 -11.36 0.45
N ARG A 450 19.14 -10.45 -0.29
CA ARG A 450 18.59 -9.19 0.27
C ARG A 450 17.42 -9.45 1.20
N LYS A 451 16.51 -10.34 0.82
CA LYS A 451 15.39 -10.77 1.68
C LYS A 451 15.88 -11.28 3.03
N PHE A 452 16.89 -12.15 3.03
CA PHE A 452 17.46 -12.69 4.27
C PHE A 452 18.05 -11.58 5.14
N GLY A 453 18.83 -10.67 4.55
CA GLY A 453 19.40 -9.53 5.27
C GLY A 453 18.35 -8.59 5.87
N ILE A 454 17.28 -8.28 5.13
CA ILE A 454 16.16 -7.48 5.62
C ILE A 454 15.48 -8.18 6.80
N MET A 455 15.05 -9.44 6.62
CA MET A 455 14.37 -10.17 7.70
C MET A 455 15.23 -10.32 8.95
N LEU A 456 16.54 -10.60 8.79
CA LEU A 456 17.47 -10.66 9.91
C LEU A 456 17.53 -9.34 10.67
N ALA A 457 17.58 -8.20 9.95
CA ALA A 457 17.58 -6.88 10.58
C ALA A 457 16.27 -6.59 11.33
N LEU A 458 15.11 -6.90 10.75
CA LEU A 458 13.81 -6.70 11.40
C LEU A 458 13.66 -7.61 12.64
N LEU A 459 14.17 -8.85 12.56
CA LEU A 459 14.17 -9.79 13.68
C LEU A 459 15.08 -9.31 14.80
N LEU A 460 16.31 -8.88 14.51
CA LEU A 460 17.20 -8.31 15.52
C LEU A 460 16.64 -7.03 16.14
N SER A 461 15.93 -6.22 15.36
CA SER A 461 15.21 -5.05 15.86
C SER A 461 14.13 -5.45 16.88
N THR A 462 13.38 -6.52 16.58
CA THR A 462 12.36 -7.05 17.50
C THR A 462 12.99 -7.67 18.75
N PHE A 463 14.11 -8.38 18.58
CA PHE A 463 14.88 -8.96 19.68
C PHE A 463 15.37 -7.90 20.65
N LEU A 464 15.95 -6.80 20.15
CA LEU A 464 16.45 -5.68 20.96
C LEU A 464 15.35 -5.08 21.85
N VAL A 465 14.17 -4.80 21.29
CA VAL A 465 13.05 -4.23 22.05
C VAL A 465 12.52 -5.24 23.07
N GLY A 466 12.37 -6.51 22.69
CA GLY A 466 11.92 -7.56 23.60
C GLY A 466 12.91 -7.85 24.73
N LEU A 467 14.21 -7.81 24.43
CA LEU A 467 15.29 -8.03 25.39
C LEU A 467 15.29 -6.91 26.43
N ASP A 468 15.29 -5.66 25.98
CA ASP A 468 15.28 -4.48 26.85
C ASP A 468 14.02 -4.41 27.74
N THR A 469 12.87 -4.83 27.21
CA THR A 469 11.63 -4.90 28.00
C THR A 469 11.68 -5.98 29.09
N SER A 470 12.36 -7.10 28.84
CA SER A 470 12.36 -8.26 29.74
C SER A 470 13.54 -8.28 30.72
N ILE A 471 14.72 -7.80 30.31
CA ILE A 471 15.95 -7.80 31.11
C ILE A 471 15.84 -6.95 32.38
N ILE A 472 15.05 -5.86 32.32
CA ILE A 472 14.90 -4.93 33.45
C ILE A 472 14.27 -5.62 34.67
N SER A 473 13.41 -6.61 34.46
CA SER A 473 12.68 -7.28 35.54
C SER A 473 13.58 -7.98 36.57
N THR A 474 14.73 -8.49 36.14
CA THR A 474 15.69 -9.18 37.03
C THR A 474 16.74 -8.25 37.61
N MET A 475 17.01 -7.12 36.97
CA MET A 475 17.98 -6.13 37.45
C MET A 475 17.37 -5.07 38.37
N LEU A 476 16.03 -4.96 38.39
CA LEU A 476 15.30 -3.94 39.13
C LEU A 476 15.75 -3.82 40.60
N PRO A 477 15.87 -4.92 41.39
CA PRO A 477 16.32 -4.82 42.78
C PRO A 477 17.71 -4.19 42.94
N LYS A 478 18.66 -4.54 42.07
CA LYS A 478 20.02 -3.99 42.11
C LYS A 478 20.04 -2.50 41.74
N ILE A 479 19.19 -2.10 40.80
CA ILE A 479 18.99 -0.69 40.45
C ILE A 479 18.42 0.08 41.65
N SER A 480 17.51 -0.53 42.44
CA SER A 480 17.00 0.06 43.69
C SER A 480 18.11 0.37 44.66
N GLU A 481 18.96 -0.61 44.88
CA GLU A 481 20.02 -0.57 45.89
C GLU A 481 21.01 0.54 45.56
N LYS A 482 21.39 0.69 44.29
CA LYS A 482 22.34 1.72 43.87
C LYS A 482 21.81 3.13 44.01
N PHE A 483 20.54 3.38 43.69
CA PHE A 483 19.98 4.72 43.66
C PHE A 483 19.24 5.13 44.93
N GLU A 484 19.10 4.21 45.90
CA GLU A 484 18.40 4.42 47.19
C GLU A 484 16.99 5.02 47.01
N ALA A 485 16.36 4.82 45.85
CA ALA A 485 15.14 5.49 45.42
C ALA A 485 14.07 4.48 45.02
N LEU A 486 13.56 3.74 46.03
CA LEU A 486 12.49 2.74 45.89
C LEU A 486 11.20 3.30 45.25
N SER A 487 10.92 4.60 45.42
CA SER A 487 9.74 5.25 44.85
C SER A 487 9.82 5.43 43.32
N LEU A 488 11.03 5.46 42.74
CA LEU A 488 11.23 5.69 41.31
C LEU A 488 11.24 4.39 40.48
N MET A 489 11.06 3.23 41.11
CA MET A 489 11.18 1.93 40.45
C MET A 489 10.09 1.66 39.42
N ALA A 490 8.84 2.00 39.78
CA ALA A 490 7.71 1.89 38.86
C ALA A 490 7.93 2.78 37.61
N TRP A 491 8.60 3.92 37.78
CA TRP A 491 8.91 4.86 36.70
C TRP A 491 9.96 4.35 35.73
N ILE A 492 10.90 3.50 36.16
CA ILE A 492 11.93 2.92 35.28
C ILE A 492 11.31 2.01 34.20
N VAL A 493 10.28 1.25 34.58
CA VAL A 493 9.55 0.38 33.65
C VAL A 493 8.54 1.20 32.84
N SER A 494 7.78 2.08 33.50
CA SER A 494 6.68 2.83 32.90
C SER A 494 7.15 3.86 31.88
N SER A 495 8.29 4.54 32.10
CA SER A 495 8.79 5.59 31.20
C SER A 495 9.13 5.08 29.80
N PHE A 496 9.65 3.85 29.72
CA PHE A 496 9.89 3.18 28.44
C PHE A 496 8.58 2.85 27.72
N MET A 497 7.57 2.35 28.44
CA MET A 497 6.23 2.10 27.87
C MET A 497 5.56 3.39 27.40
N ILE A 498 5.63 4.47 28.18
CA ILE A 498 5.14 5.79 27.80
C ILE A 498 5.83 6.26 26.52
N GLY A 499 7.16 6.15 26.46
CA GLY A 499 7.95 6.48 25.27
C GLY A 499 7.51 5.68 24.04
N ILE A 500 7.31 4.37 24.17
CA ILE A 500 6.78 3.51 23.09
C ILE A 500 5.44 4.07 22.60
N THR A 501 4.48 4.26 23.51
CA THR A 501 3.11 4.63 23.15
C THR A 501 2.96 6.01 22.51
N ALA A 502 3.85 6.97 22.84
CA ALA A 502 3.72 8.36 22.40
C ALA A 502 3.95 8.54 20.89
N LEU A 503 4.96 7.90 20.30
CA LEU A 503 5.32 8.08 18.89
C LEU A 503 4.73 7.02 17.94
N LEU A 504 4.19 5.94 18.52
CA LEU A 504 3.58 4.83 17.80
C LEU A 504 2.65 5.25 16.64
N PRO A 505 1.68 6.18 16.81
CA PRO A 505 0.77 6.54 15.72
C PRO A 505 1.45 7.32 14.58
N ILE A 506 2.57 7.98 14.86
CA ILE A 506 3.24 8.94 13.97
C ILE A 506 4.19 8.23 12.99
N TYR A 507 4.72 7.07 13.36
CA TYR A 507 5.69 6.34 12.54
C TYR A 507 5.17 5.97 11.14
N GLY A 508 3.88 5.66 10.98
CA GLY A 508 3.28 5.39 9.67
C GLY A 508 3.44 6.58 8.72
N LYS A 509 3.16 7.79 9.20
CA LYS A 509 3.27 9.03 8.42
C LYS A 509 4.72 9.41 8.15
N LEU A 510 5.61 9.25 9.14
CA LEU A 510 7.05 9.48 8.94
C LEU A 510 7.61 8.56 7.85
N CYS A 511 7.18 7.29 7.81
CA CYS A 511 7.58 6.36 6.75
C CYS A 511 7.10 6.82 5.37
N HIS A 512 5.92 7.41 5.26
CA HIS A 512 5.41 7.98 4.01
C HIS A 512 6.27 9.16 3.51
N ILE A 513 6.69 10.04 4.42
CA ILE A 513 7.44 11.27 4.07
C ILE A 513 8.93 11.00 3.82
N PHE A 514 9.57 10.24 4.71
CA PHE A 514 11.03 10.05 4.70
C PHE A 514 11.47 8.72 4.07
N GLY A 515 10.57 7.73 4.00
CA GLY A 515 10.85 6.36 3.57
C GLY A 515 11.16 5.42 4.73
N TYR A 516 10.86 4.13 4.58
CA TYR A 516 10.98 3.13 5.66
C TYR A 516 12.39 3.00 6.25
N ARG A 517 13.41 2.98 5.39
CA ARG A 517 14.81 2.80 5.79
C ARG A 517 15.28 3.87 6.77
N GLU A 518 15.04 5.14 6.43
CA GLU A 518 15.61 6.25 7.18
C GLU A 518 14.89 6.44 8.52
N VAL A 519 13.58 6.21 8.55
CA VAL A 519 12.80 6.24 9.79
C VAL A 519 13.16 5.07 10.70
N LEU A 520 13.40 3.87 10.15
CA LEU A 520 13.88 2.73 10.93
C LEU A 520 15.27 3.00 11.53
N LEU A 521 16.18 3.59 10.76
CA LEU A 521 17.51 4.00 11.25
C LEU A 521 17.41 5.08 12.33
N ALA A 522 16.51 6.05 12.18
CA ALA A 522 16.26 7.07 13.20
C ALA A 522 15.71 6.44 14.49
N ALA A 523 14.80 5.47 14.38
CA ALA A 523 14.28 4.72 15.54
C ALA A 523 15.39 3.92 16.25
N HIS A 524 16.27 3.25 15.49
CA HIS A 524 17.47 2.60 16.03
C HIS A 524 18.43 3.57 16.71
N ALA A 525 18.63 4.76 16.13
CA ALA A 525 19.49 5.78 16.71
C ALA A 525 18.93 6.32 18.04
N LEU A 526 17.61 6.56 18.13
CA LEU A 526 16.95 6.93 19.38
C LEU A 526 17.12 5.83 20.44
N PHE A 527 16.89 4.57 20.06
CA PHE A 527 17.07 3.46 20.99
C PHE A 527 18.51 3.34 21.48
N LEU A 528 19.48 3.52 20.58
CA LEU A 528 20.91 3.48 20.89
C LEU A 528 21.29 4.57 21.90
N VAL A 529 20.91 5.82 21.62
CA VAL A 529 21.16 6.95 22.52
C VAL A 529 20.51 6.71 23.88
N GLY A 530 19.26 6.27 23.91
CA GLY A 530 18.57 5.94 25.16
C GLY A 530 19.26 4.82 25.94
N SER A 531 19.70 3.76 25.27
CA SER A 531 20.41 2.63 25.91
C SER A 531 21.76 3.05 26.48
N VAL A 532 22.52 3.89 25.76
CA VAL A 532 23.80 4.43 26.25
C VAL A 532 23.57 5.32 27.46
N ILE A 533 22.54 6.17 27.47
CA ILE A 533 22.19 7.00 28.63
C ILE A 533 21.81 6.13 29.83
N CYS A 534 21.07 5.03 29.61
CA CYS A 534 20.73 4.09 30.68
C CYS A 534 21.97 3.40 31.26
N GLY A 535 22.88 2.92 30.42
CA GLY A 535 24.14 2.30 30.84
C GLY A 535 25.09 3.27 31.54
N ALA A 536 25.10 4.54 31.14
CA ALA A 536 25.93 5.59 31.74
C ALA A 536 25.22 6.33 32.90
N SER A 537 24.07 5.83 33.37
CA SER A 537 23.24 6.55 34.33
C SER A 537 23.91 6.69 35.71
N THR A 538 24.02 7.92 36.18
CA THR A 538 24.52 8.28 37.52
C THR A 538 23.41 8.64 38.50
N SER A 539 22.18 8.80 38.01
CA SER A 539 20.98 9.05 38.82
C SER A 539 19.76 8.33 38.25
N ALA A 540 18.77 8.07 39.11
CA ALA A 540 17.49 7.49 38.68
C ALA A 540 16.77 8.35 37.64
N GLY A 541 16.85 9.69 37.75
CA GLY A 541 16.29 10.61 36.76
C GLY A 541 16.95 10.48 35.37
N MET A 542 18.27 10.35 35.32
CA MET A 542 19.00 10.11 34.07
C MET A 542 18.61 8.75 33.46
N LEU A 543 18.45 7.71 34.28
CA LEU A 543 17.97 6.41 33.83
C LEU A 543 16.55 6.51 33.25
N ILE A 544 15.62 7.18 33.93
CA ILE A 544 14.24 7.39 33.46
C ILE A 544 14.22 8.16 32.14
N ALA A 545 15.03 9.20 32.00
CA ALA A 545 15.16 9.96 30.75
C ALA A 545 15.70 9.07 29.61
N GLY A 546 16.75 8.29 29.87
CA GLY A 546 17.31 7.32 28.92
C GLY A 546 16.27 6.28 28.49
N ARG A 547 15.49 5.75 29.44
CA ARG A 547 14.41 4.79 29.20
C ARG A 547 13.31 5.38 28.34
N THR A 548 12.95 6.64 28.56
CA THR A 548 11.97 7.36 27.72
C THR A 548 12.47 7.48 26.28
N ILE A 549 13.72 7.91 26.08
CA ILE A 549 14.34 8.02 24.75
C ILE A 549 14.44 6.65 24.06
N ALA A 550 14.81 5.61 24.81
CA ALA A 550 14.86 4.25 24.30
C ALA A 550 13.47 3.76 23.88
N GLY A 551 12.44 4.07 24.68
CA GLY A 551 11.04 3.73 24.40
C GLY A 551 10.55 4.36 23.10
N LEU A 552 10.84 5.66 22.90
CA LEU A 552 10.52 6.36 21.65
C LEU A 552 11.06 5.59 20.44
N GLY A 553 12.35 5.22 20.46
CA GLY A 553 12.97 4.40 19.41
C GLY A 553 12.37 2.99 19.28
N GLY A 554 12.08 2.33 20.40
CA GLY A 554 11.54 0.97 20.46
C GLY A 554 10.16 0.84 19.82
N GLY A 555 9.30 1.84 20.02
CA GLY A 555 7.97 1.90 19.39
C GLY A 555 8.07 1.98 17.87
N GLY A 556 9.03 2.75 17.35
CA GLY A 556 9.32 2.84 15.92
C GLY A 556 9.87 1.55 15.36
N MET A 557 10.87 0.96 16.02
CA MET A 557 11.45 -0.33 15.62
C MET A 557 10.37 -1.41 15.50
N MET A 558 9.51 -1.56 16.51
CA MET A 558 8.44 -2.56 16.46
C MET A 558 7.45 -2.27 15.34
N THR A 559 6.94 -1.04 15.24
CA THR A 559 5.87 -0.69 14.30
C THR A 559 6.35 -0.78 12.85
N ILE A 560 7.53 -0.23 12.57
CA ILE A 560 8.09 -0.19 11.21
C ILE A 560 8.41 -1.61 10.72
N ASN A 561 8.76 -2.56 11.58
CA ASN A 561 8.94 -3.96 11.18
C ASN A 561 7.67 -4.54 10.53
N TYR A 562 6.49 -4.28 11.11
CA TYR A 562 5.22 -4.72 10.52
C TYR A 562 4.85 -3.93 9.26
N ILE A 563 5.16 -2.64 9.21
CA ILE A 563 4.95 -1.80 8.01
C ILE A 563 5.80 -2.30 6.84
N VAL A 564 7.10 -2.55 7.06
CA VAL A 564 8.03 -3.00 6.02
C VAL A 564 7.60 -4.35 5.45
N VAL A 565 7.18 -5.30 6.29
CA VAL A 565 6.68 -6.59 5.81
C VAL A 565 5.33 -6.43 5.10
N GLY A 566 4.43 -5.57 5.60
CA GLY A 566 3.14 -5.29 4.97
C GLY A 566 3.26 -4.64 3.58
N ASP A 567 4.27 -3.80 3.37
CA ASP A 567 4.49 -3.11 2.08
C ASP A 567 5.39 -3.88 1.12
N LEU A 568 6.36 -4.67 1.59
CA LEU A 568 7.30 -5.40 0.72
C LEU A 568 6.86 -6.82 0.39
N VAL A 569 5.86 -7.36 1.09
CA VAL A 569 5.39 -8.73 0.89
C VAL A 569 3.89 -8.73 0.63
N PRO A 570 3.40 -9.50 -0.37
CA PRO A 570 1.96 -9.66 -0.57
C PRO A 570 1.27 -10.23 0.68
N PRO A 571 0.07 -9.74 1.05
CA PRO A 571 -0.62 -10.11 2.30
C PRO A 571 -0.68 -11.61 2.60
N ALA A 572 -0.87 -12.45 1.57
CA ALA A 572 -0.91 -13.90 1.71
C ALA A 572 0.39 -14.53 2.25
N LYS A 573 1.54 -13.90 2.01
CA LYS A 573 2.86 -14.34 2.50
C LYS A 573 3.32 -13.53 3.71
N SER A 574 2.85 -12.29 3.86
CA SER A 574 3.23 -11.37 4.94
C SER A 574 2.98 -11.95 6.32
N ILE A 575 1.92 -12.73 6.49
CA ILE A 575 1.60 -13.34 7.79
C ILE A 575 2.72 -14.19 8.34
N ILE A 576 3.34 -15.04 7.53
CA ILE A 576 4.41 -15.94 7.98
C ILE A 576 5.64 -15.14 8.40
N TYR A 577 5.96 -14.06 7.68
CA TYR A 577 7.08 -13.20 8.07
C TYR A 577 6.77 -12.43 9.35
N MET A 578 5.55 -11.91 9.50
CA MET A 578 5.12 -11.29 10.76
C MET A 578 5.17 -12.30 11.92
N SER A 579 4.85 -13.58 11.69
CA SER A 579 4.89 -14.66 12.68
C SER A 579 6.26 -14.84 13.30
N THR A 580 7.32 -14.62 12.52
CA THR A 580 8.69 -14.69 13.03
C THR A 580 9.02 -13.62 14.07
N PHE A 581 8.35 -12.46 14.08
CA PHE A 581 8.55 -11.43 15.10
C PHE A 581 8.09 -11.91 16.49
N SER A 582 6.99 -12.65 16.57
CA SER A 582 6.50 -13.21 17.83
C SER A 582 7.39 -14.31 18.39
N VAL A 583 7.98 -15.13 17.51
CA VAL A 583 9.01 -16.10 17.90
C VAL A 583 10.21 -15.38 18.48
N MET A 584 10.67 -14.33 17.82
CA MET A 584 11.82 -13.56 18.30
C MET A 584 11.53 -12.84 19.62
N TRP A 585 10.30 -12.36 19.82
CA TRP A 585 9.85 -11.82 21.09
C TRP A 585 9.90 -12.87 22.21
N ALA A 586 9.47 -14.10 21.93
CA ALA A 586 9.54 -15.20 22.89
C ALA A 586 10.99 -15.56 23.26
N VAL A 587 11.88 -15.61 22.26
CA VAL A 587 13.33 -15.81 22.49
C VAL A 587 13.89 -14.69 23.37
N ALA A 588 13.55 -13.43 23.06
CA ALA A 588 14.00 -12.28 23.83
C ALA A 588 13.47 -12.31 25.28
N ALA A 589 12.21 -12.69 25.48
CA ALA A 589 11.58 -12.79 26.79
C ALA A 589 12.24 -13.84 27.69
N VAL A 590 12.80 -14.92 27.12
CA VAL A 590 13.58 -15.92 27.87
C VAL A 590 15.02 -15.44 28.09
N ALA A 591 15.64 -14.84 27.07
CA ALA A 591 17.01 -14.35 27.14
C ALA A 591 17.17 -13.20 28.15
N GLY A 592 16.17 -12.33 28.29
CA GLY A 592 16.19 -11.16 29.17
C GLY A 592 16.48 -11.52 30.63
N PRO A 593 15.63 -12.29 31.31
CA PRO A 593 15.86 -12.66 32.71
C PRO A 593 17.20 -13.39 32.93
N LEU A 594 17.61 -14.26 32.01
CA LEU A 594 18.88 -15.00 32.10
C LEU A 594 20.10 -14.06 32.03
N LEU A 595 20.14 -13.18 31.03
CA LEU A 595 21.24 -12.23 30.86
C LEU A 595 21.22 -11.17 31.98
N GLY A 596 20.04 -10.66 32.33
CA GLY A 596 19.87 -9.67 33.38
C GLY A 596 20.29 -10.20 34.75
N GLY A 597 20.00 -11.47 35.07
CA GLY A 597 20.47 -12.11 36.30
C GLY A 597 22.00 -12.20 36.36
N VAL A 598 22.64 -12.65 35.27
CA VAL A 598 24.11 -12.73 35.18
C VAL A 598 24.75 -11.35 35.34
N PHE A 599 24.20 -10.32 34.70
CA PHE A 599 24.73 -8.96 34.81
C PHE A 599 24.51 -8.34 36.19
N ALA A 600 23.33 -8.56 36.80
CA ALA A 600 23.03 -8.10 38.16
C ALA A 600 23.99 -8.70 39.19
N GLU A 601 24.41 -9.96 39.03
CA GLU A 601 25.29 -10.65 39.97
C GLU A 601 26.79 -10.37 39.73
N LYS A 602 27.26 -10.32 38.48
CA LYS A 602 28.71 -10.39 38.18
C LYS A 602 29.37 -9.10 37.68
N THR A 603 28.66 -8.25 36.94
CA THR A 603 29.29 -7.13 36.21
C THR A 603 28.69 -5.76 36.48
N GLY A 604 27.44 -5.70 36.97
CA GLY A 604 26.66 -4.47 37.12
C GLY A 604 25.51 -4.39 36.12
N PHE A 605 24.41 -3.76 36.54
CA PHE A 605 23.18 -3.64 35.73
C PHE A 605 23.37 -2.76 34.48
N GLU A 606 24.40 -1.91 34.46
CA GLU A 606 24.76 -1.04 33.34
C GLU A 606 25.02 -1.85 32.07
N TRP A 607 25.64 -3.03 32.20
CA TRP A 607 25.90 -3.94 31.10
C TRP A 607 24.63 -4.52 30.47
N GLY A 608 23.54 -4.60 31.24
CA GLY A 608 22.23 -4.93 30.72
C GLY A 608 21.70 -3.91 29.71
N PHE A 609 22.19 -2.66 29.76
CA PHE A 609 21.89 -1.64 28.76
C PHE A 609 22.97 -1.52 27.69
N TYR A 610 24.25 -1.72 28.02
CA TYR A 610 25.34 -1.67 27.04
C TYR A 610 25.34 -2.82 26.02
N ILE A 611 24.69 -3.95 26.32
CA ILE A 611 24.53 -5.04 25.34
C ILE A 611 23.72 -4.60 24.10
N ASN A 612 22.75 -3.69 24.28
CA ASN A 612 21.89 -3.21 23.21
C ASN A 612 22.71 -2.53 22.09
N PRO A 613 23.54 -1.50 22.37
CA PRO A 613 24.40 -0.86 21.37
C PRO A 613 25.14 -1.78 20.41
N PHE A 614 25.73 -2.88 20.89
CA PHE A 614 26.51 -3.79 20.04
C PHE A 614 25.62 -4.46 18.98
N VAL A 615 24.48 -5.02 19.40
CA VAL A 615 23.52 -5.66 18.51
C VAL A 615 22.87 -4.61 17.59
N GLN A 616 22.70 -3.38 18.09
CA GLN A 616 22.07 -2.28 17.37
C GLN A 616 22.93 -1.74 16.23
N VAL A 617 24.23 -1.53 16.46
CA VAL A 617 25.19 -1.13 15.41
C VAL A 617 25.21 -2.19 14.31
N PHE A 618 25.28 -3.47 14.69
CA PHE A 618 25.21 -4.56 13.71
C PHE A 618 23.90 -4.53 12.91
N THR A 619 22.76 -4.34 13.58
CA THR A 619 21.46 -4.26 12.93
C THR A 619 21.36 -3.05 12.00
N ALA A 620 21.86 -1.88 12.41
CA ALA A 620 21.91 -0.68 11.58
C ALA A 620 22.76 -0.89 10.32
N VAL A 621 23.90 -1.58 10.43
CA VAL A 621 24.72 -1.95 9.26
C VAL A 621 23.94 -2.86 8.30
N LEU A 622 23.21 -3.85 8.79
CA LEU A 622 22.35 -4.68 7.95
C LEU A 622 21.27 -3.86 7.23
N ILE A 623 20.62 -2.92 7.93
CA ILE A 623 19.62 -2.01 7.34
C ILE A 623 20.27 -1.16 6.23
N LEU A 624 21.44 -0.58 6.48
CA LEU A 624 22.16 0.25 5.51
C LEU A 624 22.57 -0.50 4.24
N ILE A 625 22.95 -1.78 4.37
CA ILE A 625 23.40 -2.62 3.26
C ILE A 625 22.22 -3.17 2.47
N PHE A 626 21.24 -3.78 3.15
CA PHE A 626 20.23 -4.61 2.51
C PHE A 626 18.91 -3.89 2.22
N MET A 627 18.55 -2.85 2.99
CA MET A 627 17.28 -2.12 2.83
C MET A 627 17.42 -0.90 1.92
N ARG A 628 17.86 -1.12 0.67
CA ARG A 628 17.93 -0.06 -0.35
C ARG A 628 16.60 0.03 -1.10
N ILE A 629 15.69 0.86 -0.59
CA ILE A 629 14.39 1.15 -1.20
C ILE A 629 14.48 2.54 -1.87
N PRO A 630 13.96 2.72 -3.11
CA PRO A 630 13.96 4.01 -3.80
C PRO A 630 13.34 5.13 -2.97
N ARG A 631 13.94 6.31 -3.02
CA ARG A 631 13.57 7.47 -2.19
C ARG A 631 12.54 8.36 -2.90
N PRO A 632 11.56 8.95 -2.19
CA PRO A 632 10.90 10.13 -2.71
C PRO A 632 11.93 11.27 -2.82
N LYS A 633 12.23 11.69 -4.06
CA LYS A 633 13.19 12.76 -4.40
C LYS A 633 12.56 14.13 -4.12
N THR A 634 12.55 14.52 -2.85
CA THR A 634 12.20 15.89 -2.43
C THR A 634 13.30 16.44 -1.53
N THR A 635 13.52 17.76 -1.58
CA THR A 635 14.45 18.45 -0.68
C THR A 635 14.02 18.26 0.78
N ILE A 636 14.99 18.23 1.71
CA ILE A 636 14.71 18.05 3.15
C ILE A 636 13.72 19.10 3.66
N VAL A 637 13.82 20.33 3.16
CA VAL A 637 12.89 21.44 3.46
C VAL A 637 11.47 21.13 2.98
N GLY A 638 11.32 20.55 1.79
CA GLY A 638 10.03 20.11 1.26
C GLY A 638 9.41 18.98 2.10
N LYS A 639 10.23 18.06 2.62
CA LYS A 639 9.77 16.98 3.52
C LYS A 639 9.31 17.52 4.88
N LEU A 640 10.07 18.43 5.47
CA LEU A 640 9.74 19.07 6.75
C LEU A 640 8.42 19.86 6.67
N LYS A 641 8.16 20.55 5.56
CA LYS A 641 6.89 21.28 5.35
C LYS A 641 5.65 20.38 5.29
N ARG A 642 5.82 19.08 5.02
CA ARG A 642 4.72 18.09 4.97
C ARG A 642 4.39 17.50 6.34
N ILE A 643 5.20 17.76 7.36
CA ILE A 643 4.98 17.23 8.71
C ILE A 643 3.98 18.12 9.45
N ASP A 644 2.91 17.51 9.95
CA ASP A 644 1.98 18.17 10.86
C ASP A 644 2.55 18.21 12.29
N PHE A 645 3.45 19.16 12.55
CA PHE A 645 4.07 19.31 13.87
C PHE A 645 3.05 19.63 14.97
N VAL A 646 1.99 20.37 14.65
CA VAL A 646 0.96 20.77 15.62
C VAL A 646 0.10 19.56 15.97
N GLY A 647 -0.35 18.79 14.98
CA GLY A 647 -1.06 17.53 15.16
C GLY A 647 -0.23 16.52 15.96
N ILE A 648 1.04 16.33 15.60
CA ILE A 648 1.98 15.46 16.31
C ILE A 648 2.14 15.88 17.78
N ALA A 649 2.42 17.16 18.05
CA ALA A 649 2.62 17.66 19.40
C ALA A 649 1.35 17.49 20.25
N THR A 650 0.18 17.79 19.68
CA THR A 650 -1.11 17.68 20.37
C THR A 650 -1.45 16.21 20.66
N LEU A 651 -1.25 15.31 19.70
CA LEU A 651 -1.48 13.87 19.87
C LEU A 651 -0.56 13.27 20.93
N MET A 652 0.75 13.56 20.85
CA MET A 652 1.72 13.08 21.84
C MET A 652 1.38 13.59 23.24
N ALA A 653 1.08 14.89 23.37
CA ALA A 653 0.70 15.48 24.65
C ALA A 653 -0.58 14.83 25.21
N GLY A 654 -1.59 14.57 24.37
CA GLY A 654 -2.82 13.88 24.76
C GLY A 654 -2.57 12.45 25.24
N ILE A 655 -1.78 11.66 24.50
CA ILE A 655 -1.44 10.28 24.89
C ILE A 655 -0.59 10.26 26.17
N VAL A 656 0.41 11.13 26.29
CA VAL A 656 1.25 11.20 27.49
C VAL A 656 0.43 11.61 28.69
N MET A 657 -0.45 12.62 28.58
CA MET A 657 -1.32 13.02 29.70
C MET A 657 -2.31 11.93 30.10
N LEU A 658 -2.83 11.17 29.13
CA LEU A 658 -3.68 10.01 29.38
C LEU A 658 -2.91 8.95 30.17
N GLN A 659 -1.71 8.60 29.71
CA GLN A 659 -0.83 7.62 30.36
C GLN A 659 -0.45 8.07 31.77
N LEU A 660 0.00 9.32 31.96
CA LEU A 660 0.36 9.86 33.26
C LEU A 660 -0.81 9.82 34.25
N GLY A 661 -1.99 10.25 33.83
CA GLY A 661 -3.19 10.21 34.69
C GLY A 661 -3.55 8.78 35.13
N LEU A 662 -3.38 7.82 34.23
CA LEU A 662 -3.65 6.40 34.50
C LEU A 662 -2.56 5.75 35.37
N THR A 663 -1.29 6.12 35.19
CA THR A 663 -0.16 5.63 35.99
C THR A 663 -0.19 6.20 37.41
N TRP A 664 -0.51 7.49 37.58
CA TRP A 664 -0.59 8.13 38.89
C TRP A 664 -1.84 7.73 39.68
N GLY A 665 -2.96 7.52 38.98
CA GLY A 665 -4.26 7.26 39.58
C GLY A 665 -4.28 6.00 40.46
N GLY A 666 -4.44 6.19 41.77
CA GLY A 666 -4.53 5.08 42.72
C GLY A 666 -3.20 4.41 43.08
N GLN A 667 -2.08 4.96 42.63
CA GLN A 667 -0.73 4.58 43.00
C GLN A 667 -0.06 5.71 43.79
N ASP A 668 0.52 6.67 43.09
CA ASP A 668 1.23 7.82 43.69
C ASP A 668 0.24 8.86 44.23
N PHE A 669 -0.91 9.02 43.56
CA PHE A 669 -1.92 10.01 43.90
C PHE A 669 -3.31 9.37 44.00
N PRO A 670 -4.16 9.81 44.96
CA PRO A 670 -5.57 9.41 44.97
C PRO A 670 -6.26 9.79 43.66
N TRP A 671 -7.23 8.99 43.22
CA TRP A 671 -8.04 9.27 42.03
C TRP A 671 -8.74 10.64 42.05
N LYS A 672 -9.00 11.19 43.25
CA LYS A 672 -9.60 12.52 43.45
C LYS A 672 -8.59 13.66 43.45
N SER A 673 -7.29 13.38 43.35
CA SER A 673 -6.24 14.38 43.33
C SER A 673 -6.35 15.26 42.09
N ALA A 674 -6.06 16.56 42.24
CA ALA A 674 -6.02 17.50 41.15
C ALA A 674 -5.07 17.03 40.04
N ALA A 675 -3.91 16.45 40.39
CA ALA A 675 -2.94 15.94 39.40
C ALA A 675 -3.56 14.90 38.46
N VAL A 676 -4.28 13.91 39.00
CA VAL A 676 -4.90 12.83 38.21
C VAL A 676 -6.05 13.37 37.36
N ILE A 677 -6.95 14.16 37.96
CA ILE A 677 -8.13 14.69 37.26
C ILE A 677 -7.71 15.66 36.16
N VAL A 678 -6.77 16.57 36.43
CA VAL A 678 -6.27 17.54 35.45
C VAL A 678 -5.60 16.82 34.29
N SER A 679 -4.74 15.82 34.54
CA SER A 679 -4.11 15.04 33.47
C SER A 679 -5.14 14.32 32.60
N LEU A 680 -6.16 13.69 33.18
CA LEU A 680 -7.19 12.98 32.40
C LEU A 680 -8.10 13.94 31.60
N ILE A 681 -8.53 15.05 32.21
CA ILE A 681 -9.35 16.05 31.52
C ILE A 681 -8.53 16.70 30.39
N LEU A 682 -7.28 17.09 30.66
CA LEU A 682 -6.40 17.67 29.67
C LEU A 682 -6.10 16.68 28.54
N ALA A 683 -5.95 15.40 28.84
CA ALA A 683 -5.80 14.36 27.82
C ALA A 683 -7.01 14.32 26.88
N VAL A 684 -8.24 14.29 27.42
CA VAL A 684 -9.47 14.31 26.61
C VAL A 684 -9.55 15.59 25.77
N ILE A 685 -9.28 16.75 26.37
CA ILE A 685 -9.29 18.04 25.65
C ILE A 685 -8.27 18.03 24.52
N LEU A 686 -7.03 17.61 24.76
CA LEU A 686 -5.98 17.55 23.75
C LEU A 686 -6.31 16.56 22.63
N LEU A 687 -6.86 15.39 22.95
CA LEU A 687 -7.26 14.41 21.93
C LEU A 687 -8.44 14.93 21.08
N VAL A 688 -9.40 15.65 21.67
CA VAL A 688 -10.49 16.30 20.92
C VAL A 688 -9.94 17.42 20.04
N ILE A 689 -9.04 18.26 20.57
CA ILE A 689 -8.37 19.32 19.79
C ILE A 689 -7.60 18.69 18.63
N PHE A 690 -6.88 17.59 18.87
CA PHE A 690 -6.18 16.85 17.82
C PHE A 690 -7.13 16.43 16.68
N VAL A 691 -8.27 15.81 17.01
CA VAL A 691 -9.27 15.41 16.01
C VAL A 691 -9.81 16.62 15.23
N LEU A 692 -10.07 17.75 15.90
CA LEU A 692 -10.53 18.98 15.26
C LEU A 692 -9.46 19.60 14.34
N LEU A 693 -8.19 19.58 14.77
CA LEU A 693 -7.05 20.07 13.98
C LEU A 693 -6.85 19.22 12.73
N GLU A 694 -6.85 17.90 12.87
CA GLU A 694 -6.75 16.95 11.76
C GLU A 694 -7.90 17.10 10.77
N TRP A 695 -9.14 17.23 11.27
CA TRP A 695 -10.32 17.35 10.42
C TRP A 695 -10.37 18.66 9.62
N ARG A 696 -9.94 19.78 10.22
CA ARG A 696 -10.18 21.10 9.63
C ARG A 696 -8.96 21.76 8.98
N PHE A 697 -7.75 21.50 9.50
CA PHE A 697 -6.55 22.28 9.19
C PHE A 697 -5.39 21.46 8.60
N SER A 698 -5.37 20.14 8.77
CA SER A 698 -4.25 19.33 8.30
C SER A 698 -4.31 19.08 6.79
N ILE A 699 -3.26 19.50 6.08
CA ILE A 699 -3.10 19.25 4.64
C ILE A 699 -2.71 17.79 4.38
N GLU A 700 -1.90 17.23 5.29
CA GLU A 700 -1.47 15.84 5.21
C GLU A 700 -1.72 15.11 6.54
N PRO A 701 -2.99 14.75 6.84
CA PRO A 701 -3.39 14.23 8.13
C PRO A 701 -2.59 12.99 8.54
N ILE A 702 -2.27 12.89 9.84
CA ILE A 702 -1.67 11.70 10.47
C ILE A 702 -2.72 10.57 10.47
N MET A 703 -3.98 10.92 10.67
CA MET A 703 -5.10 9.99 10.72
C MET A 703 -6.13 10.37 9.65
N PRO A 704 -5.91 10.00 8.37
CA PRO A 704 -6.82 10.37 7.30
C PRO A 704 -8.18 9.70 7.50
N LEU A 705 -9.24 10.51 7.57
CA LEU A 705 -10.60 10.03 7.89
C LEU A 705 -11.14 9.00 6.90
N ARG A 706 -10.59 8.96 5.67
CA ARG A 706 -10.91 7.96 4.64
C ARG A 706 -10.67 6.52 5.11
N ILE A 707 -9.71 6.28 6.00
CA ILE A 707 -9.42 4.94 6.53
C ILE A 707 -10.65 4.38 7.29
N PHE A 708 -11.41 5.26 7.96
CA PHE A 708 -12.61 4.87 8.71
C PHE A 708 -13.83 4.59 7.82
N GLN A 709 -13.77 4.87 6.51
CA GLN A 709 -14.84 4.49 5.58
C GLN A 709 -14.89 2.97 5.37
N HIS A 710 -13.77 2.27 5.57
CA HIS A 710 -13.71 0.82 5.45
C HIS A 710 -14.15 0.12 6.74
N ARG A 711 -15.35 -0.47 6.71
CA ARG A 711 -15.94 -1.23 7.84
C ARG A 711 -14.96 -2.20 8.51
N ASN A 712 -14.22 -3.00 7.74
CA ASN A 712 -13.29 -3.98 8.31
C ASN A 712 -12.15 -3.31 9.08
N VAL A 713 -11.65 -2.16 8.62
CA VAL A 713 -10.57 -1.43 9.30
C VAL A 713 -11.08 -0.84 10.62
N VAL A 714 -12.29 -0.26 10.63
CA VAL A 714 -12.95 0.21 11.86
C VAL A 714 -13.14 -0.92 12.86
N LEU A 715 -13.65 -2.07 12.42
CA LEU A 715 -13.82 -3.24 13.28
C LEU A 715 -12.48 -3.75 13.83
N MET A 716 -11.40 -3.67 13.05
CA MET A 716 -10.06 -4.02 13.54
C MET A 716 -9.51 -2.99 14.54
N PHE A 717 -9.83 -1.69 14.40
CA PHE A 717 -9.50 -0.70 15.44
C PHE A 717 -10.21 -0.99 16.75
N VAL A 718 -11.52 -1.23 16.69
CA VAL A 718 -12.33 -1.62 17.86
C VAL A 718 -11.79 -2.91 18.46
N ALA A 719 -11.51 -3.92 17.64
CA ALA A 719 -10.95 -5.18 18.11
C ALA A 719 -9.59 -4.97 18.79
N GLN A 720 -8.69 -4.13 18.25
CA GLN A 720 -7.36 -3.89 18.84
C GLN A 720 -7.42 -3.18 20.19
N ILE A 721 -8.33 -2.20 20.37
CA ILE A 721 -8.47 -1.53 21.67
C ILE A 721 -9.11 -2.45 22.72
N THR A 722 -10.14 -3.21 22.35
CA THR A 722 -10.83 -4.14 23.28
C THR A 722 -9.99 -5.38 23.59
N TYR A 723 -9.19 -5.85 22.63
CA TYR A 723 -8.15 -6.85 22.80
C TYR A 723 -6.98 -6.34 23.64
N GLY A 724 -6.59 -5.07 23.43
CA GLY A 724 -5.50 -4.43 24.14
C GLY A 724 -5.75 -4.35 25.65
N LEU A 725 -6.97 -4.04 26.08
CA LEU A 725 -7.37 -3.95 27.50
C LEU A 725 -6.89 -5.14 28.35
N PRO A 726 -7.23 -6.40 28.04
CA PRO A 726 -6.72 -7.56 28.78
C PRO A 726 -5.31 -8.03 28.39
N TYR A 727 -4.70 -7.49 27.33
CA TYR A 727 -3.48 -8.04 26.73
C TYR A 727 -2.32 -8.23 27.73
N TYR A 728 -2.07 -7.24 28.59
CA TYR A 728 -0.97 -7.27 29.55
C TYR A 728 -1.34 -7.84 30.92
N ILE A 729 -2.61 -8.15 31.17
CA ILE A 729 -3.10 -8.48 32.52
C ILE A 729 -2.59 -9.84 32.99
N PRO A 730 -2.86 -10.98 32.32
CA PRO A 730 -2.31 -12.24 32.78
C PRO A 730 -0.78 -12.29 32.79
N PRO A 731 -0.03 -11.79 31.78
CA PRO A 731 1.43 -11.77 31.85
C PRO A 731 1.98 -11.01 33.07
N PHE A 732 1.28 -9.97 33.53
CA PHE A 732 1.64 -9.22 34.72
C PHE A 732 1.26 -9.97 36.02
N TYR A 733 0.05 -10.53 36.10
CA TYR A 733 -0.43 -11.17 37.32
C TYR A 733 -0.01 -12.63 37.49
N ILE A 734 0.42 -13.35 36.45
CA ILE A 734 0.94 -14.73 36.56
C ILE A 734 2.14 -14.79 37.53
N PRO A 735 3.22 -14.00 37.35
CA PRO A 735 4.36 -14.07 38.26
C PRO A 735 3.97 -13.62 39.68
N VAL A 736 3.17 -12.56 39.79
CA VAL A 736 2.69 -12.04 41.08
C VAL A 736 1.88 -13.10 41.84
N TYR A 737 1.01 -13.81 41.14
CA TYR A 737 0.22 -14.90 41.70
C TYR A 737 1.11 -16.03 42.23
N MET A 738 2.17 -16.40 41.50
CA MET A 738 3.11 -17.44 41.94
C MET A 738 3.89 -17.05 43.19
N THR A 739 4.28 -15.78 43.30
CA THR A 739 4.96 -15.26 44.49
C THR A 739 4.03 -15.23 45.70
N ILE A 740 2.77 -14.78 45.54
CA ILE A 740 1.83 -14.65 46.66
C ILE A 740 1.28 -16.01 47.10
N VAL A 741 0.79 -16.82 46.17
CA VAL A 741 0.03 -18.05 46.49
C VAL A 741 0.94 -19.26 46.71
N LYS A 742 2.03 -19.38 45.95
CA LYS A 742 2.91 -20.56 45.97
C LYS A 742 4.26 -20.31 46.66
N ASN A 743 4.50 -19.11 47.18
CA ASN A 743 5.81 -18.68 47.69
C ASN A 743 6.94 -18.97 46.68
N ALA A 744 6.64 -18.84 45.38
CA ALA A 744 7.60 -19.17 44.35
C ALA A 744 8.71 -18.11 44.29
N THR A 745 9.95 -18.55 44.08
CA THR A 745 11.04 -17.64 43.76
C THR A 745 10.73 -16.85 42.48
N PRO A 746 11.27 -15.63 42.31
CA PRO A 746 11.06 -14.84 41.08
C PRO A 746 11.40 -15.60 39.79
N ILE A 747 12.42 -16.47 39.85
CA ILE A 747 12.83 -17.33 38.74
C ILE A 747 11.71 -18.34 38.41
N ASN A 748 11.18 -19.06 39.42
CA ASN A 748 10.11 -20.02 39.20
C ASN A 748 8.80 -19.35 38.75
N ALA A 749 8.47 -18.18 39.30
CA ALA A 749 7.35 -17.37 38.87
C ALA A 749 7.47 -16.96 37.38
N GLY A 750 8.67 -16.58 36.95
CA GLY A 750 8.99 -16.31 35.55
C GLY A 750 8.92 -17.55 34.65
N LEU A 751 9.30 -18.74 35.14
CA LEU A 751 9.19 -19.99 34.36
C LEU A 751 7.73 -20.31 34.00
N HIS A 752 6.77 -20.02 34.88
CA HIS A 752 5.36 -20.22 34.56
C HIS A 752 4.85 -19.29 33.44
N LEU A 753 5.43 -18.09 33.28
CA LEU A 753 5.11 -17.20 32.18
C LEU A 753 5.53 -17.77 30.81
N ILE A 754 6.57 -18.63 30.77
CA ILE A 754 7.03 -19.27 29.53
C ILE A 754 5.91 -20.07 28.88
N SER A 755 5.03 -20.72 29.66
CA SER A 755 3.90 -21.48 29.11
C SER A 755 2.97 -20.61 28.24
N CYS A 756 2.71 -19.38 28.66
CA CYS A 756 1.93 -18.39 27.92
C CYS A 756 2.67 -17.90 26.67
N VAL A 757 3.94 -17.51 26.82
CA VAL A 757 4.72 -16.87 25.74
C VAL A 757 5.09 -17.87 24.64
N LEU A 758 5.43 -19.10 25.03
CA LEU A 758 5.77 -20.17 24.10
C LEU A 758 4.56 -20.60 23.26
N THR A 759 3.41 -20.78 23.90
CA THR A 759 2.18 -21.16 23.17
C THR A 759 1.65 -20.03 22.30
N MET A 760 1.81 -18.77 22.73
CA MET A 760 1.60 -17.62 21.85
C MET A 760 2.47 -17.69 20.59
N ALA A 761 3.77 -17.94 20.73
CA ALA A 761 4.67 -18.07 19.58
C ALA A 761 4.25 -19.22 18.65
N ILE A 762 3.97 -20.41 19.19
CA ILE A 762 3.52 -21.57 18.40
C ILE A 762 2.21 -21.26 17.68
N ALA A 763 1.24 -20.65 18.36
CA ALA A 763 -0.05 -20.31 17.79
C ALA A 763 0.06 -19.26 16.67
N THR A 764 0.97 -18.28 16.78
CA THR A 764 1.21 -17.32 15.68
C THR A 764 1.72 -18.02 14.42
N ILE A 765 2.67 -18.95 14.56
CA ILE A 765 3.21 -19.72 13.42
C ILE A 765 2.10 -20.58 12.80
N ALA A 766 1.38 -21.34 13.64
CA ALA A 766 0.29 -22.20 13.19
C ALA A 766 -0.77 -21.41 12.43
N THR A 767 -1.13 -20.23 12.95
CA THR A 767 -2.03 -19.28 12.32
C THR A 767 -1.49 -18.79 10.97
N GLY A 768 -0.22 -18.40 10.90
CA GLY A 768 0.41 -17.96 9.66
C GLY A 768 0.44 -19.06 8.60
N MET A 769 0.74 -20.30 8.99
CA MET A 769 0.69 -21.46 8.09
C MET A 769 -0.74 -21.74 7.61
N PHE A 770 -1.72 -21.71 8.52
CA PHE A 770 -3.12 -21.96 8.21
C PHE A 770 -3.69 -20.92 7.24
N ILE A 771 -3.47 -19.63 7.50
CA ILE A 771 -3.94 -18.55 6.63
C ILE A 771 -3.24 -18.59 5.27
N ARG A 772 -1.94 -18.92 5.24
CA ARG A 772 -1.20 -19.08 3.97
C ARG A 772 -1.72 -20.25 3.13
N ALA A 773 -2.16 -21.34 3.77
CA ALA A 773 -2.70 -22.52 3.09
C ALA A 773 -4.15 -22.32 2.63
N THR A 774 -5.01 -21.74 3.48
CA THR A 774 -6.45 -21.63 3.25
C THR A 774 -6.87 -20.31 2.59
N GLY A 775 -6.07 -19.25 2.75
CA GLY A 775 -6.43 -17.90 2.34
C GLY A 775 -7.47 -17.21 3.24
N VAL A 776 -7.92 -17.86 4.32
CA VAL A 776 -9.02 -17.39 5.17
C VAL A 776 -8.49 -16.91 6.52
N TYR A 777 -8.49 -15.61 6.76
CA TYR A 777 -8.11 -15.01 8.05
C TYR A 777 -9.31 -14.72 8.97
N LYS A 778 -10.53 -14.53 8.42
CA LYS A 778 -11.71 -14.22 9.24
C LYS A 778 -11.98 -15.29 10.30
N SER A 779 -11.96 -16.57 9.90
CA SER A 779 -12.21 -17.69 10.82
C SER A 779 -11.20 -17.71 11.96
N VAL A 780 -9.92 -17.47 11.66
CA VAL A 780 -8.87 -17.36 12.66
C VAL A 780 -9.12 -16.21 13.63
N ILE A 781 -9.54 -15.04 13.16
CA ILE A 781 -9.83 -13.90 14.05
C ILE A 781 -10.99 -14.24 14.98
N VAL A 782 -12.08 -14.81 14.45
CA VAL A 782 -13.25 -15.20 15.25
C VAL A 782 -12.89 -16.28 16.26
N VAL A 783 -12.27 -17.39 15.83
CA VAL A 783 -11.89 -18.48 16.74
C VAL A 783 -10.84 -17.99 17.75
N GLY A 784 -9.85 -17.22 17.30
CA GLY A 784 -8.82 -16.65 18.16
C GLY A 784 -9.41 -15.73 19.23
N SER A 785 -10.38 -14.89 18.87
CA SER A 785 -11.10 -14.04 19.83
C SER A 785 -11.92 -14.84 20.84
N ALA A 786 -12.56 -15.93 20.41
CA ALA A 786 -13.30 -16.81 21.31
C ALA A 786 -12.38 -17.54 22.28
N VAL A 787 -11.27 -18.12 21.77
CA VAL A 787 -10.25 -18.80 22.59
C VAL A 787 -9.60 -17.82 23.57
N TYR A 788 -9.33 -16.59 23.14
CA TYR A 788 -8.80 -15.53 24.00
C TYR A 788 -9.77 -15.16 25.12
N CYS A 789 -11.06 -15.03 24.79
CA CYS A 789 -12.13 -14.77 25.76
C CYS A 789 -12.25 -15.91 26.78
N ILE A 790 -12.24 -17.17 26.31
CA ILE A 790 -12.24 -18.36 27.18
C ILE A 790 -11.00 -18.37 28.07
N GLY A 791 -9.82 -18.08 27.53
CA GLY A 791 -8.57 -18.02 28.29
C GLY A 791 -8.63 -17.02 29.46
N ILE A 792 -9.15 -15.81 29.22
CA ILE A 792 -9.39 -14.82 30.28
C ILE A 792 -10.41 -15.32 31.30
N GLY A 793 -11.51 -15.95 30.85
CA GLY A 793 -12.52 -16.50 31.75
C GLY A 793 -11.99 -17.64 32.63
N LEU A 794 -11.09 -18.48 32.10
CA LEU A 794 -10.49 -19.58 32.83
C LEU A 794 -9.58 -19.10 33.97
N PHE A 795 -8.95 -17.92 33.87
CA PHE A 795 -8.18 -17.35 34.99
C PHE A 795 -9.05 -17.05 36.22
N ALA A 796 -10.37 -16.90 36.06
CA ALA A 796 -11.28 -16.79 37.19
C ALA A 796 -11.48 -18.11 37.97
N LEU A 797 -10.95 -19.23 37.48
CA LEU A 797 -10.96 -20.53 38.17
C LEU A 797 -9.78 -20.71 39.13
N TRP A 798 -8.76 -19.86 39.07
CA TRP A 798 -7.61 -19.94 39.97
C TRP A 798 -8.04 -19.74 41.42
N GLY A 799 -8.06 -20.81 42.22
CA GLY A 799 -8.31 -20.74 43.66
C GLY A 799 -7.02 -20.65 44.47
N SER A 800 -7.12 -20.45 45.79
CA SER A 800 -5.98 -20.32 46.71
C SER A 800 -5.02 -21.52 46.77
N ASN A 801 -5.40 -22.67 46.19
CA ASN A 801 -4.50 -23.79 45.99
C ASN A 801 -4.72 -24.45 44.62
N PRO A 802 -4.22 -23.85 43.53
CA PRO A 802 -4.41 -24.40 42.20
C PRO A 802 -3.52 -25.61 41.98
N SER A 803 -4.02 -26.55 41.19
CA SER A 803 -3.27 -27.68 40.66
C SER A 803 -2.22 -27.22 39.65
N ASN A 804 -1.15 -28.00 39.46
CA ASN A 804 -0.14 -27.69 38.43
C ASN A 804 -0.75 -27.68 37.01
N GLY A 805 -1.81 -28.45 36.78
CA GLY A 805 -2.57 -28.45 35.53
C GLY A 805 -3.25 -27.11 35.24
N GLU A 806 -3.83 -26.45 36.25
CA GLU A 806 -4.43 -25.11 36.10
C GLU A 806 -3.38 -24.03 35.92
N LEU A 807 -2.25 -24.15 36.63
CA LEU A 807 -1.14 -23.19 36.56
C LEU A 807 -0.45 -23.15 35.19
N ILE A 808 -0.49 -24.24 34.43
CA ILE A 808 0.12 -24.35 33.11
C ILE A 808 -0.94 -24.33 32.00
N GLY A 809 -2.05 -25.07 32.18
CA GLY A 809 -3.09 -25.22 31.17
C GLY A 809 -3.85 -23.93 30.86
N ILE A 810 -4.16 -23.12 31.87
CA ILE A 810 -4.91 -21.86 31.67
C ILE A 810 -4.07 -20.84 30.88
N PRO A 811 -2.81 -20.55 31.25
CA PRO A 811 -1.93 -19.70 30.44
C PRO A 811 -1.73 -20.19 29.00
N ILE A 812 -1.76 -21.51 28.75
CA ILE A 812 -1.68 -22.07 27.40
C ILE A 812 -2.88 -21.64 26.55
N VAL A 813 -4.11 -21.79 27.05
CA VAL A 813 -5.32 -21.40 26.31
C VAL A 813 -5.30 -19.91 25.99
N PHE A 814 -4.93 -19.09 26.96
CA PHE A 814 -4.78 -17.66 26.77
C PHE A 814 -3.69 -17.30 25.74
N GLY A 815 -2.52 -17.93 25.84
CA GLY A 815 -1.41 -17.75 24.91
C GLY A 815 -1.80 -18.11 23.48
N VAL A 816 -2.54 -19.21 23.27
CA VAL A 816 -3.07 -19.59 21.95
C VAL A 816 -4.00 -18.52 21.40
N GLY A 817 -4.96 -18.04 22.20
CA GLY A 817 -5.90 -16.98 21.78
C GLY A 817 -5.18 -15.69 21.36
N ILE A 818 -4.21 -15.24 22.17
CA ILE A 818 -3.35 -14.10 21.81
C ILE A 818 -2.61 -14.36 20.50
N GLY A 819 -1.97 -15.53 20.36
CA GLY A 819 -1.15 -15.84 19.20
C GLY A 819 -1.95 -15.89 17.90
N MET A 820 -3.21 -16.32 17.95
CA MET A 820 -4.11 -16.29 16.80
C MET A 820 -4.50 -14.87 16.39
N LEU A 821 -4.67 -13.95 17.33
CA LEU A 821 -5.13 -12.57 17.08
C LEU A 821 -4.01 -11.59 16.71
N LEU A 822 -2.81 -11.78 17.27
CA LEU A 822 -1.75 -10.78 17.30
C LEU A 822 -1.40 -10.22 15.91
N GLN A 823 -1.45 -11.06 14.88
CA GLN A 823 -1.05 -10.72 13.51
C GLN A 823 -2.19 -10.79 12.50
N SER A 824 -3.18 -11.66 12.75
CA SER A 824 -4.33 -11.82 11.85
C SER A 824 -5.17 -10.54 11.77
N THR A 825 -5.32 -9.83 12.88
CA THR A 825 -6.03 -8.54 12.95
C THR A 825 -5.32 -7.43 12.17
N ILE A 826 -3.99 -7.36 12.28
CA ILE A 826 -3.18 -6.39 11.52
C ILE A 826 -3.30 -6.67 10.02
N ILE A 827 -3.19 -7.94 9.62
CA ILE A 827 -3.21 -8.32 8.20
C ILE A 827 -4.59 -8.15 7.59
N CYS A 828 -5.66 -8.40 8.36
CA CYS A 828 -7.01 -8.09 7.94
C CYS A 828 -7.14 -6.60 7.57
N ALA A 829 -6.66 -5.71 8.43
CA ALA A 829 -6.72 -4.28 8.18
C ALA A 829 -5.78 -3.85 7.04
N GLN A 830 -4.54 -4.36 6.98
CA GLN A 830 -3.62 -4.08 5.87
C GLN A 830 -4.17 -4.54 4.52
N ASN A 831 -4.85 -5.68 4.47
CA ASN A 831 -5.48 -6.20 3.25
C ASN A 831 -6.67 -5.34 2.79
N CYS A 832 -7.36 -4.69 3.73
CA CYS A 832 -8.52 -3.83 3.44
C CYS A 832 -8.14 -2.36 3.22
N ALA A 833 -6.99 -1.91 3.72
CA ALA A 833 -6.48 -0.56 3.51
C ALA A 833 -5.94 -0.40 2.08
N ARG A 834 -5.96 0.83 1.57
CA ARG A 834 -5.26 1.20 0.33
C ARG A 834 -3.76 1.07 0.55
N GLN A 835 -3.00 0.77 -0.51
CA GLN A 835 -1.55 0.56 -0.39
C GLN A 835 -0.83 1.78 0.22
N GLU A 836 -1.26 3.00 -0.16
CA GLU A 836 -0.80 4.28 0.40
C GLU A 836 -1.01 4.42 1.93
N ASP A 837 -2.06 3.78 2.46
CA ASP A 837 -2.49 3.89 3.85
C ASP A 837 -2.07 2.70 4.72
N VAL A 838 -1.39 1.68 4.15
CA VAL A 838 -0.96 0.48 4.89
C VAL A 838 -0.07 0.86 6.07
N ALA A 839 0.89 1.77 5.87
CA ALA A 839 1.81 2.22 6.92
C ALA A 839 1.06 2.90 8.08
N THR A 840 0.18 3.85 7.74
CA THR A 840 -0.64 4.61 8.70
C THR A 840 -1.64 3.71 9.42
N THR A 841 -2.33 2.82 8.71
CA THR A 841 -3.29 1.87 9.30
C THR A 841 -2.60 0.95 10.30
N THR A 842 -1.40 0.46 9.96
CA THR A 842 -0.61 -0.42 10.84
C THR A 842 -0.17 0.30 12.10
N SER A 843 0.37 1.52 11.98
CA SER A 843 0.83 2.30 13.14
C SER A 843 -0.32 2.65 14.08
N LEU A 844 -1.47 3.04 13.53
CA LEU A 844 -2.67 3.34 14.32
C LEU A 844 -3.20 2.09 15.04
N LEU A 845 -3.24 0.92 14.39
CA LEU A 845 -3.73 -0.32 15.03
C LEU A 845 -2.86 -0.73 16.22
N MET A 846 -1.53 -0.65 16.05
CA MET A 846 -0.60 -0.89 17.13
C MET A 846 -0.78 0.11 18.27
N SER A 847 -1.06 1.37 17.93
CA SER A 847 -1.32 2.43 18.91
C SER A 847 -2.58 2.12 19.72
N MET A 848 -3.68 1.72 19.05
CA MET A 848 -4.93 1.37 19.72
C MET A 848 -4.75 0.21 20.71
N ARG A 849 -3.96 -0.80 20.33
CA ARG A 849 -3.60 -1.91 21.22
C ARG A 849 -2.84 -1.44 22.46
N MET A 850 -1.86 -0.54 22.28
CA MET A 850 -1.02 -0.05 23.38
C MET A 850 -1.78 0.89 24.33
N VAL A 851 -2.62 1.77 23.78
CA VAL A 851 -3.54 2.61 24.57
C VAL A 851 -4.51 1.72 25.36
N GLY A 852 -5.11 0.72 24.70
CA GLY A 852 -5.97 -0.27 25.35
C GLY A 852 -5.24 -0.99 26.50
N GLY A 853 -4.01 -1.45 26.27
CA GLY A 853 -3.19 -2.13 27.28
C GLY A 853 -2.91 -1.29 28.53
N SER A 854 -2.57 -0.02 28.36
CA SER A 854 -2.34 0.88 29.49
C SER A 854 -3.62 1.17 30.29
N VAL A 855 -4.72 1.49 29.58
CA VAL A 855 -6.03 1.67 30.21
C VAL A 855 -6.42 0.41 30.98
N GLY A 856 -6.18 -0.77 30.39
CA GLY A 856 -6.47 -2.05 30.99
C GLY A 856 -5.68 -2.30 32.27
N GLN A 857 -4.38 -2.02 32.27
CA GLN A 857 -3.54 -2.13 33.47
C GLN A 857 -4.03 -1.22 34.60
N ALA A 858 -4.30 0.05 34.32
CA ALA A 858 -4.80 0.99 35.33
C ALA A 858 -6.16 0.59 35.89
N VAL A 859 -7.07 0.11 35.02
CA VAL A 859 -8.38 -0.42 35.44
C VAL A 859 -8.21 -1.67 36.31
N ALA A 860 -7.36 -2.61 35.91
CA ALA A 860 -7.10 -3.85 36.65
C ALA A 860 -6.55 -3.55 38.06
N GLN A 861 -5.57 -2.67 38.14
CA GLN A 861 -4.96 -2.25 39.39
C GLN A 861 -5.96 -1.55 40.31
N THR A 862 -6.81 -0.68 39.74
CA THR A 862 -7.87 0.01 40.48
C THR A 862 -8.91 -0.95 41.02
N ILE A 863 -9.34 -1.92 40.20
CA ILE A 863 -10.28 -2.97 40.63
C ILE A 863 -9.66 -3.77 41.77
N LEU A 864 -8.43 -4.27 41.59
CA LEU A 864 -7.73 -5.06 42.60
C LEU A 864 -7.64 -4.29 43.92
N ARG A 865 -7.18 -3.04 43.89
CA ARG A 865 -7.03 -2.21 45.09
C ARG A 865 -8.37 -1.94 45.79
N ASN A 866 -9.40 -1.55 45.03
CA ASN A 866 -10.72 -1.25 45.60
C ASN A 866 -11.43 -2.49 46.17
N ARG A 867 -11.08 -3.70 45.69
CA ARG A 867 -11.64 -4.95 46.21
C ARG A 867 -10.83 -5.49 47.38
N ILE A 868 -9.51 -5.38 47.35
CA ILE A 868 -8.65 -5.96 48.38
C ILE A 868 -8.58 -5.09 49.64
N SER A 869 -8.52 -3.76 49.53
CA SER A 869 -8.39 -2.86 50.69
C SER A 869 -9.42 -3.09 51.79
N PRO A 870 -10.76 -3.13 51.52
CA PRO A 870 -11.73 -3.38 52.59
C PRO A 870 -11.59 -4.77 53.22
N MET A 871 -11.21 -5.80 52.44
CA MET A 871 -10.97 -7.14 52.96
C MET A 871 -9.73 -7.17 53.87
N LEU A 872 -8.68 -6.42 53.51
CA LEU A 872 -7.49 -6.28 54.33
C LEU A 872 -7.77 -5.51 55.62
N ASP A 873 -8.65 -4.52 55.59
CA ASP A 873 -9.08 -3.77 56.78
C ASP A 873 -9.86 -4.69 57.75
N ASP A 874 -10.73 -5.55 57.24
CA ASP A 874 -11.44 -6.55 58.04
C ASP A 874 -10.46 -7.57 58.68
N ILE A 875 -9.48 -8.06 57.92
CA ILE A 875 -8.43 -8.97 58.42
C ILE A 875 -7.53 -8.25 59.44
N ALA A 876 -7.16 -7.00 59.19
CA ALA A 876 -6.37 -6.20 60.11
C ALA A 876 -7.11 -5.92 61.43
N ALA A 877 -8.43 -5.71 61.38
CA ALA A 877 -9.26 -5.57 62.57
C ALA A 877 -9.32 -6.87 63.39
N LYS A 878 -9.34 -8.03 62.70
CA LYS A 878 -9.32 -9.36 63.31
C LYS A 878 -7.94 -9.72 63.89
N TYR A 879 -6.85 -9.24 63.29
CA TYR A 879 -5.47 -9.48 63.72
C TYR A 879 -4.65 -8.18 63.87
N PRO A 880 -4.89 -7.37 64.93
CA PRO A 880 -4.28 -6.05 65.09
C PRO A 880 -2.75 -6.05 65.15
N LYS A 881 -2.14 -7.18 65.55
CA LYS A 881 -0.68 -7.36 65.62
C LYS A 881 -0.03 -7.40 64.23
N TYR A 882 -0.78 -7.74 63.19
CA TYR A 882 -0.29 -7.96 61.83
C TYR A 882 -0.81 -6.93 60.82
N THR A 883 -1.49 -5.87 61.28
CA THR A 883 -2.08 -4.82 60.43
C THR A 883 -1.08 -4.23 59.43
N GLU A 884 0.13 -3.92 59.87
CA GLU A 884 1.17 -3.34 59.01
C GLU A 884 1.61 -4.31 57.90
N VAL A 885 1.70 -5.61 58.23
CA VAL A 885 2.03 -6.67 57.25
C VAL A 885 0.88 -6.88 56.27
N VAL A 886 -0.35 -6.95 56.77
CA VAL A 886 -1.56 -7.19 55.96
C VAL A 886 -1.83 -6.03 55.01
N GLN A 887 -1.70 -4.78 55.48
CA GLN A 887 -1.85 -3.60 54.61
C GLN A 887 -0.65 -3.39 53.69
N GLY A 888 0.54 -3.83 54.09
CA GLY A 888 1.75 -3.81 53.27
C GLY A 888 1.65 -4.63 51.98
N ILE A 889 0.79 -5.64 51.93
CA ILE A 889 0.63 -6.55 50.77
C ILE A 889 0.16 -5.85 49.50
N VAL A 890 -0.55 -4.72 49.63
CA VAL A 890 -0.94 -3.90 48.48
C VAL A 890 0.28 -3.30 47.77
N SER A 891 1.37 -3.06 48.53
CA SER A 891 2.58 -2.37 48.07
C SER A 891 3.74 -3.33 47.83
N ASP A 892 3.91 -4.33 48.69
CA ASP A 892 4.93 -5.37 48.59
C ASP A 892 4.33 -6.74 48.90
N GLN A 893 4.28 -7.56 47.86
CA GLN A 893 3.62 -8.86 47.86
C GLN A 893 4.49 -9.95 48.50
N SER A 894 5.78 -9.67 48.74
CA SER A 894 6.72 -10.60 49.39
C SER A 894 6.59 -10.64 50.92
N VAL A 895 5.90 -9.66 51.51
CA VAL A 895 5.77 -9.49 52.97
C VAL A 895 4.95 -10.62 53.61
N ILE A 896 4.05 -11.26 52.85
CA ILE A 896 3.13 -12.29 53.35
C ILE A 896 3.83 -13.59 53.79
N TRP A 897 5.04 -13.86 53.29
CA TRP A 897 5.83 -15.04 53.60
C TRP A 897 6.94 -14.78 54.63
N LYS A 898 6.93 -13.62 55.29
CA LYS A 898 7.84 -13.36 56.41
C LYS A 898 7.59 -14.39 57.54
N PRO A 899 8.65 -14.87 58.22
CA PRO A 899 8.54 -15.93 59.22
C PRO A 899 7.58 -15.61 60.39
N ASP A 900 7.36 -14.32 60.64
CA ASP A 900 6.56 -13.84 61.77
C ASP A 900 5.03 -13.88 61.51
N VAL A 901 4.58 -14.19 60.29
CA VAL A 901 3.17 -14.19 59.89
C VAL A 901 2.51 -15.56 60.13
N PRO A 902 1.47 -15.66 60.97
CA PRO A 902 0.75 -16.92 61.22
C PRO A 902 0.07 -17.46 59.97
N ALA A 903 -0.11 -18.78 59.92
CA ALA A 903 -0.74 -19.45 58.78
C ALA A 903 -2.16 -18.95 58.50
N ASP A 904 -2.96 -18.72 59.55
CA ASP A 904 -4.34 -18.28 59.42
C ASP A 904 -4.46 -16.89 58.78
N VAL A 905 -3.59 -15.95 59.18
CA VAL A 905 -3.53 -14.59 58.61
C VAL A 905 -3.12 -14.65 57.15
N ARG A 906 -2.12 -15.49 56.83
CA ARG A 906 -1.63 -15.67 55.48
C ARG A 906 -2.70 -16.25 54.57
N ASP A 907 -3.36 -17.33 54.96
CA ASP A 907 -4.33 -18.02 54.10
C ASP A 907 -5.58 -17.16 53.86
N GLU A 908 -6.06 -16.44 54.88
CA GLU A 908 -7.18 -15.48 54.74
C GLU A 908 -6.81 -14.30 53.83
N THR A 909 -5.56 -13.85 53.88
CA THR A 909 -5.08 -12.77 53.01
C THR A 909 -4.85 -13.22 51.57
N ILE A 910 -4.32 -14.44 51.37
CA ILE A 910 -4.20 -15.06 50.04
C ILE A 910 -5.59 -15.20 49.40
N ASP A 911 -6.58 -15.68 50.16
CA ASP A 911 -7.95 -15.82 49.68
C ASP A 911 -8.58 -14.47 49.30
N ALA A 912 -8.38 -13.43 50.10
CA ALA A 912 -8.80 -12.07 49.76
C ALA A 912 -8.15 -11.55 48.46
N TYR A 913 -6.86 -11.84 48.26
CA TYR A 913 -6.13 -11.47 47.04
C TYR A 913 -6.69 -12.22 45.81
N VAL A 914 -6.89 -13.53 45.91
CA VAL A 914 -7.45 -14.37 44.85
C VAL A 914 -8.86 -13.91 44.45
N LYS A 915 -9.75 -13.67 45.43
CA LYS A 915 -11.09 -13.13 45.19
C LYS A 915 -11.06 -11.76 44.50
N SER A 916 -10.09 -10.93 44.86
CA SER A 916 -9.92 -9.62 44.24
C SER A 916 -9.44 -9.74 42.78
N LEU A 917 -8.55 -10.70 42.49
CA LEU A 917 -8.14 -11.02 41.12
C LEU A 917 -9.28 -11.59 40.26
N HIS A 918 -10.18 -12.41 40.81
CA HIS A 918 -11.35 -12.89 40.06
C HIS A 918 -12.20 -11.74 39.50
N MET A 919 -12.40 -10.69 40.31
CA MET A 919 -13.12 -9.49 39.86
C MET A 919 -12.42 -8.76 38.72
N VAL A 920 -11.08 -8.75 38.71
CA VAL A 920 -10.32 -8.25 37.56
C VAL A 920 -10.68 -9.07 36.32
N TYR A 921 -10.53 -10.40 36.36
CA TYR A 921 -10.78 -11.26 35.21
C TYR A 921 -12.24 -11.21 34.72
N TYR A 922 -13.24 -11.11 35.61
CA TYR A 922 -14.65 -10.95 35.20
C TYR A 922 -14.91 -9.67 34.41
N VAL A 923 -14.32 -8.54 34.81
CA VAL A 923 -14.46 -7.28 34.07
C VAL A 923 -13.79 -7.39 32.70
N PHE A 924 -12.60 -7.98 32.64
CA PHE A 924 -11.87 -8.13 31.38
C PHE A 924 -12.48 -9.17 30.44
N LEU A 925 -13.20 -10.15 30.96
CA LEU A 925 -14.00 -11.09 30.18
C LEU A 925 -15.05 -10.36 29.33
N ALA A 926 -15.69 -9.31 29.87
CA ALA A 926 -16.66 -8.51 29.12
C ALA A 926 -16.02 -7.75 27.94
N PHE A 927 -14.80 -7.22 28.13
CA PHE A 927 -14.05 -6.57 27.05
C PHE A 927 -13.58 -7.57 25.99
N CYS A 928 -13.18 -8.79 26.38
CA CYS A 928 -12.93 -9.88 25.43
C CYS A 928 -14.19 -10.24 24.62
N GLY A 929 -15.37 -10.24 25.25
CA GLY A 929 -16.65 -10.41 24.57
C GLY A 929 -16.87 -9.36 23.48
N CYS A 930 -16.51 -8.09 23.73
CA CYS A 930 -16.55 -7.04 22.71
C CYS A 930 -15.61 -7.33 21.53
N THR A 931 -14.41 -7.86 21.80
CA THR A 931 -13.48 -8.31 20.75
C THR A 931 -14.09 -9.42 19.90
N VAL A 932 -14.80 -10.38 20.51
CA VAL A 932 -15.50 -11.46 19.78
C VAL A 932 -16.59 -10.88 18.89
N ILE A 933 -17.42 -9.98 19.43
CA ILE A 933 -18.50 -9.32 18.69
C ILE A 933 -17.92 -8.57 17.48
N ALA A 934 -16.90 -7.73 17.69
CA ALA A 934 -16.24 -7.01 16.60
C ALA A 934 -15.67 -7.96 15.53
N SER A 935 -15.07 -9.08 15.96
CA SER A 935 -14.49 -10.12 15.09
C SER A 935 -15.54 -10.84 14.22
N VAL A 936 -16.73 -11.11 14.76
CA VAL A 936 -17.81 -11.78 14.03
C VAL A 936 -18.33 -10.92 12.87
N PHE A 937 -18.42 -9.61 13.08
CA PHE A 937 -18.92 -8.65 12.08
C PHE A 937 -17.93 -8.32 10.96
N VAL A 938 -16.70 -8.82 11.02
CA VAL A 938 -15.70 -8.68 9.95
C VAL A 938 -16.19 -9.38 8.69
N LYS A 939 -16.13 -8.72 7.54
CA LYS A 939 -16.38 -9.37 6.24
C LYS A 939 -15.11 -10.04 5.75
N ASN A 940 -15.21 -11.27 5.25
CA ASN A 940 -14.05 -11.97 4.70
C ASN A 940 -13.72 -11.37 3.32
N VAL A 941 -12.61 -10.64 3.22
CA VAL A 941 -12.10 -10.12 1.94
C VAL A 941 -10.96 -11.05 1.50
N PRO A 942 -10.94 -11.56 0.26
CA PRO A 942 -9.87 -12.43 -0.20
C PRO A 942 -8.49 -11.75 -0.03
N LEU A 943 -7.48 -12.53 0.36
CA LEU A 943 -6.11 -12.02 0.50
C LEU A 943 -5.54 -11.65 -0.86
N ARG A 944 -5.00 -10.43 -0.99
CA ARG A 944 -4.33 -9.99 -2.22
C ARG A 944 -3.11 -10.89 -2.49
N LYS A 945 -3.02 -11.41 -3.72
CA LYS A 945 -1.94 -12.34 -4.15
C LYS A 945 -0.71 -11.61 -4.70
N LYS A 946 -0.84 -10.33 -5.06
CA LYS A 946 0.24 -9.41 -5.46
C LYS A 946 0.12 -8.12 -4.64
N LEU A 947 1.23 -7.38 -4.52
CA LEU A 947 1.22 -6.02 -3.99
C LEU A 947 0.67 -5.11 -5.10
N ASP A 948 -0.32 -4.29 -4.79
CA ASP A 948 -0.83 -3.30 -5.74
C ASP A 948 0.16 -2.13 -5.79
N ASP A 949 1.14 -2.19 -6.68
CA ASP A 949 2.04 -1.05 -6.93
C ASP A 949 1.34 0.08 -7.73
N SER A 950 0.03 -0.04 -7.99
CA SER A 950 -0.74 0.84 -8.87
C SER A 950 -1.75 1.78 -8.18
N GLU A 951 -1.81 1.85 -6.85
CA GLU A 951 -2.66 2.82 -6.12
C GLU A 951 -1.85 3.98 -5.53
N ASN A 952 -1.07 4.65 -6.38
CA ASN A 952 -0.55 5.99 -6.09
C ASN A 952 -0.74 6.90 -7.31
N LYS A 953 -1.98 6.99 -7.80
CA LYS A 953 -2.51 8.19 -8.45
C LYS A 953 -4.00 8.29 -8.20
#